data_AF-A0A851GGL6-F1
#
_entry.id   AF-A0A851GGL6-F1
#
_cell.length_a   1.000
_cell.length_b   1.000
_cell.length_c   1.000
_cell.angle_alpha   90.00
_cell.angle_beta   90.00
_cell.angle_gamma   90.00
#
_symmetry.space_group_name_H-M   'P 1'
#
loop_
_entity.id
_entity.type
_entity.pdbx_description
1 polymer ?
#
loop_
_entity_poly.entity_id
_entity_poly.type
_entity_poly.pdbx_seq_one_letter_code
_entity_poly.pdbx_strand_id
1 'polypeptide(L)'
;MMIPIHVARWATIASCAIATSTPLLALEEEKKTSSKLRLESGNQELVEWFDWAKARSIDLVQTHKSTPNRPVHVPCYWGSYAHDPAFFARDIYHQAAGGHLLGLDEENLTMFKLFAGSLVKDESKNYFPAWSFKFWGEKNSRFDELPAVFELVHRAYEQYRLSGDRRWIDDPVLFDFYSFAMTDFVDQHYCEDDDGVADIPVNKGIHTSYFEFEQEKLKSAADAFGSQYRATLAYASILEARGDSDGAKAFQQKANALLKVFQTDWYSQTTQRYVRGITRTHWQHSHTGASMVNEESRPTDFGRENSFFIPLKFIGQDLGVPMEDYIDFVHASTYQNGINIEARTYYPEFMYLHGRAAMGWHWLAHSLGTKDKYPEVAYTGVNNIISGMMGLEGDAIERRVCTLPMLVAEVPWVEVQHFPVGSKHAPGGQNELTVRHEGNKQTSVKNVSGAALTWRARFYGQHKELLVDGKKQKATSSMRNGKSLSYVDVTLAPGKQHVVATVDDGRWTSLTDLEWGSVSPEGKVKRDCNPGHYTMVMDGQVIDRGIGTTGSSTIEVPLLDDYALFAAEVGHDARLNRKGEVRHEVVCFKVMGSKEGGGDWNELYQSEKLGQGERAQVLVDVRGKKRLKLITEGDGNAYVNWVDARVCKASAPCLFFGEMTWEGTFEPGKTTSVTVPFANRGTESALQTQIQCVVRSPFVKVTANKGGGAFSLPAGKEASVRFDLLVSEEAPADTRLPISVQASFADQSGAHRIERKFSKTLPRAAFSMKFAGGAKVNPNDSKRLQMPPYQEVELLVDVTNDASVASAEGTVLAVSLAKRGDGKHELIDLVKGHDALGRIEAGASKQAKVVLKVLEGWRLEDSFDLFFTVSDGKSMIARMKKRCSLQQAKIRVSYLRTQTQGKKVPMVAAGKMSRVSYLVHNEGELASSPLKLALSVPESSQPYVKLKQTELTIDPVEPGASREFSFDFSVAGNTPAETELEIKRVITAAGKTIERLECFQVGVVCLSDLEIKSLRNGFNHIGRDKSLFSIPLSIGDQQWRKGIAVHAQSELVFALDEKYRAMSGYIGVGETAGDGGSVKFEVHADGKAIYTSKLIEGNEGPERVELSLQGVKELKLIVNDGGKNGSNSDHADWAGFILK
;
A
#
# COMPACT_ATOMS: atom_id res chain seq x y z
N MET A 1 25.80 -20.40 66.68
CA MET A 1 26.88 -19.58 66.11
C MET A 1 26.33 -18.99 64.81
N MET A 2 26.28 -17.66 64.74
CA MET A 2 25.85 -16.75 63.66
C MET A 2 24.38 -16.75 63.17
N ILE A 3 23.75 -15.61 63.46
CA ILE A 3 22.53 -14.95 62.94
C ILE A 3 23.02 -13.67 62.23
N PRO A 4 22.28 -13.07 61.28
CA PRO A 4 22.33 -11.63 61.09
C PRO A 4 20.98 -10.93 61.32
N ILE A 5 21.01 -9.88 62.15
CA ILE A 5 19.96 -8.86 62.35
C ILE A 5 20.57 -7.48 62.06
N HIS A 6 19.73 -6.61 61.48
CA HIS A 6 19.75 -5.15 61.33
C HIS A 6 20.63 -4.29 62.25
N VAL A 7 21.06 -3.12 61.73
CA VAL A 7 21.04 -1.86 62.50
C VAL A 7 20.70 -0.66 61.59
N ALA A 8 19.61 0.04 61.94
CA ALA A 8 19.29 1.41 61.55
C ALA A 8 19.99 2.40 62.50
N ARG A 9 20.30 3.63 62.05
CA ARG A 9 20.61 4.74 62.96
C ARG A 9 19.80 5.99 62.63
N TRP A 10 19.02 6.38 63.63
CA TRP A 10 18.43 7.70 63.83
C TRP A 10 19.52 8.70 64.23
N ALA A 11 19.37 9.97 63.85
CA ALA A 11 20.17 11.07 64.38
C ALA A 11 19.28 12.00 65.21
N THR A 12 19.73 12.21 66.45
CA THR A 12 19.14 13.02 67.51
C THR A 12 19.39 14.52 67.28
N ILE A 13 18.38 15.34 67.53
CA ILE A 13 18.46 16.81 67.59
C ILE A 13 18.98 17.20 68.99
N ALA A 14 20.03 18.03 69.04
CA ALA A 14 20.46 18.74 70.25
C ALA A 14 20.35 20.26 70.03
N SER A 15 19.71 20.92 70.98
CA SER A 15 19.38 22.35 71.00
C SER A 15 20.56 23.25 71.36
N CYS A 16 20.68 24.42 70.73
CA CYS A 16 21.14 25.64 71.37
C CYS A 16 20.47 26.87 70.72
N ALA A 17 20.05 27.83 71.54
CA ALA A 17 19.18 28.96 71.20
C ALA A 17 19.93 30.28 70.93
N ILE A 18 19.16 31.29 70.44
CA ILE A 18 19.41 32.76 70.38
C ILE A 18 20.11 33.21 69.06
N ALA A 19 19.69 34.20 68.26
CA ALA A 19 18.46 35.01 68.09
C ALA A 19 18.56 35.84 66.78
N THR A 20 17.40 36.32 66.30
CA THR A 20 17.14 37.51 65.44
C THR A 20 17.43 37.52 63.92
N SER A 21 16.31 37.35 63.19
CA SER A 21 15.76 38.21 62.12
C SER A 21 16.38 38.28 60.73
N THR A 22 15.83 37.49 59.81
CA THR A 22 15.38 37.91 58.45
C THR A 22 14.45 36.81 57.91
N PRO A 23 13.30 37.08 57.26
CA PRO A 23 12.49 36.00 56.72
C PRO A 23 13.19 35.44 55.47
N LEU A 24 13.87 34.30 55.64
CA LEU A 24 14.28 33.48 54.51
C LEU A 24 13.01 32.92 53.87
N LEU A 25 12.85 33.21 52.57
CA LEU A 25 11.92 32.56 51.67
C LEU A 25 11.87 31.06 51.97
N ALA A 26 10.67 30.54 52.18
CA ALA A 26 10.43 29.11 52.20
C ALA A 26 10.94 28.53 50.87
N LEU A 27 12.02 27.75 50.93
CA LEU A 27 12.39 26.84 49.86
C LEU A 27 11.25 25.83 49.74
N GLU A 28 10.42 25.97 48.71
CA GLU A 28 9.49 24.92 48.31
C GLU A 28 10.29 23.64 48.05
N GLU A 29 9.91 22.54 48.71
CA GLU A 29 10.45 21.21 48.42
C GLU A 29 10.34 20.92 46.91
N GLU A 30 11.44 20.52 46.28
CA GLU A 30 11.46 20.04 44.90
C GLU A 30 10.42 18.91 44.73
N LYS A 31 9.29 19.20 44.08
CA LYS A 31 8.31 18.18 43.69
C LYS A 31 8.97 17.24 42.68
N LYS A 32 9.44 16.09 43.16
CA LYS A 32 9.97 15.03 42.30
C LYS A 32 8.88 14.54 41.34
N THR A 33 9.14 14.58 40.04
CA THR A 33 8.25 14.01 39.01
C THR A 33 8.00 12.53 39.29
N SER A 34 6.74 12.11 39.33
CA SER A 34 6.34 10.73 39.59
C SER A 34 5.09 10.34 38.82
N SER A 35 5.07 9.15 38.21
CA SER A 35 3.87 8.58 37.58
C SER A 35 3.15 7.62 38.53
N LYS A 36 1.81 7.65 38.51
CA LYS A 36 0.96 6.70 39.25
C LYS A 36 0.70 5.39 38.50
N LEU A 37 1.09 5.31 37.22
CA LEU A 37 0.79 4.20 36.32
C LEU A 37 1.36 2.88 36.87
N ARG A 38 0.53 1.85 36.94
CA ARG A 38 0.88 0.53 37.50
C ARG A 38 0.38 -0.57 36.58
N LEU A 39 1.14 -1.65 36.51
CA LEU A 39 0.80 -2.85 35.76
C LEU A 39 0.84 -4.05 36.71
N GLU A 40 -0.17 -4.91 36.63
CA GLU A 40 -0.20 -6.23 37.24
C GLU A 40 -0.45 -7.26 36.14
N SER A 41 0.13 -8.45 36.25
CA SER A 41 -0.02 -9.48 35.22
C SER A 41 0.19 -10.88 35.77
N GLY A 42 -0.38 -11.87 35.08
CA GLY A 42 -0.02 -13.27 35.26
C GLY A 42 1.40 -13.61 34.82
N ASN A 43 2.07 -12.69 34.11
CA ASN A 43 3.46 -12.79 33.68
C ASN A 43 4.35 -11.82 34.49
N GLN A 44 5.25 -12.37 35.31
CA GLN A 44 6.11 -11.54 36.16
C GLN A 44 7.21 -10.81 35.38
N GLU A 45 7.75 -11.39 34.31
CA GLU A 45 8.76 -10.73 33.47
C GLU A 45 8.19 -9.46 32.84
N LEU A 46 6.94 -9.51 32.36
CA LEU A 46 6.23 -8.34 31.82
C LEU A 46 6.10 -7.23 32.86
N VAL A 47 5.76 -7.56 34.12
CA VAL A 47 5.67 -6.59 35.21
C VAL A 47 7.04 -5.96 35.47
N GLU A 48 8.10 -6.76 35.54
CA GLU A 48 9.46 -6.26 35.73
C GLU A 48 9.94 -5.36 34.58
N TRP A 49 9.61 -5.71 33.33
CA TRP A 49 9.92 -4.89 32.16
C TRP A 49 9.18 -3.56 32.20
N PHE A 50 7.90 -3.58 32.55
CA PHE A 50 7.09 -2.38 32.67
C PHE A 50 7.61 -1.46 33.78
N ASP A 51 7.89 -2.00 34.97
CA ASP A 51 8.37 -1.21 36.09
C ASP A 51 9.76 -0.63 35.82
N TRP A 52 10.66 -1.39 35.17
CA TRP A 52 11.94 -0.88 34.70
C TRP A 52 11.75 0.27 33.71
N ALA A 53 10.91 0.08 32.68
CA ALA A 53 10.68 1.07 31.64
C ALA A 53 10.10 2.37 32.23
N LYS A 54 9.06 2.25 33.07
CA LYS A 54 8.46 3.37 33.80
C LYS A 54 9.49 4.11 34.66
N ALA A 55 10.24 3.39 35.51
CA ALA A 55 11.23 4.00 36.39
C ALA A 55 12.31 4.72 35.58
N ARG A 56 12.81 4.08 34.52
CA ARG A 56 13.81 4.65 33.62
C ARG A 56 13.34 5.93 32.95
N SER A 57 12.12 5.95 32.41
CA SER A 57 11.52 7.15 31.81
C SER A 57 11.41 8.30 32.81
N ILE A 58 11.00 8.04 34.05
CA ILE A 58 10.92 9.09 35.09
C ILE A 58 12.30 9.61 35.48
N ASP A 59 13.30 8.73 35.59
CA ASP A 59 14.69 9.14 35.91
C ASP A 59 15.31 10.05 34.83
N LEU A 60 14.83 9.94 33.58
CA LEU A 60 15.31 10.73 32.45
C LEU A 60 14.70 12.13 32.38
N VAL A 61 13.68 12.45 33.18
CA VAL A 61 13.07 13.79 33.23
C VAL A 61 14.08 14.82 33.74
N GLN A 62 14.18 15.95 33.04
CA GLN A 62 15.14 17.03 33.32
C GLN A 62 14.48 18.33 33.76
N THR A 63 13.14 18.40 33.75
CA THR A 63 12.35 19.53 34.25
C THR A 63 12.83 19.97 35.63
N HIS A 64 13.02 21.28 35.81
CA HIS A 64 13.48 21.93 37.04
C HIS A 64 14.92 21.60 37.50
N LYS A 65 15.65 20.75 36.79
CA LYS A 65 17.09 20.54 37.05
C LYS A 65 17.92 21.70 36.47
N SER A 66 19.18 21.77 36.84
CA SER A 66 20.13 22.75 36.30
C SER A 66 21.48 22.11 35.99
N THR A 67 22.15 22.68 35.00
CA THR A 67 23.56 22.39 34.69
C THR A 67 24.39 23.57 35.18
N PRO A 68 25.55 23.34 35.85
CA PRO A 68 26.40 24.44 36.32
C PRO A 68 26.72 25.45 35.21
N ASN A 69 26.60 26.74 35.52
CA ASN A 69 26.83 27.86 34.58
C ASN A 69 25.89 27.88 33.36
N ARG A 70 24.72 27.23 33.43
CA ARG A 70 23.67 27.29 32.40
C ARG A 70 22.34 27.73 33.02
N PRO A 71 21.37 28.21 32.21
CA PRO A 71 20.01 28.44 32.68
C PRO A 71 19.37 27.16 33.23
N VAL A 72 18.32 27.34 34.04
CA VAL A 72 17.45 26.24 34.49
C VAL A 72 16.90 25.51 33.26
N HIS A 73 16.83 24.19 33.33
CA HIS A 73 16.32 23.39 32.23
C HIS A 73 14.85 23.72 31.94
N VAL A 74 14.47 23.74 30.66
CA VAL A 74 13.08 23.79 30.24
C VAL A 74 12.37 22.49 30.64
N PRO A 75 11.02 22.44 30.65
CA PRO A 75 10.32 21.17 30.73
C PRO A 75 10.74 20.25 29.57
N CYS A 76 11.50 19.21 29.91
CA CYS A 76 12.01 18.25 28.94
C CYS A 76 12.44 16.95 29.62
N TYR A 77 12.69 15.94 28.81
CA TYR A 77 13.34 14.71 29.22
C TYR A 77 14.44 14.34 28.23
N TRP A 78 15.31 13.42 28.63
CA TRP A 78 16.46 13.00 27.86
C TRP A 78 16.03 12.28 26.56
N GLY A 79 16.53 12.72 25.42
CA GLY A 79 16.23 12.12 24.11
C GLY A 79 17.49 11.95 23.25
N SER A 80 18.58 11.48 23.87
CA SER A 80 19.92 11.36 23.28
C SER A 80 20.77 10.34 24.07
N TYR A 81 22.00 10.08 23.62
CA TYR A 81 22.95 9.28 24.41
C TYR A 81 23.29 9.96 25.75
N ALA A 82 23.54 9.16 26.80
CA ALA A 82 23.68 9.61 28.19
C ALA A 82 24.80 10.64 28.48
N HIS A 83 25.68 10.92 27.52
CA HIS A 83 26.75 11.92 27.66
C HIS A 83 26.41 13.28 27.03
N ASP A 84 25.33 13.38 26.26
CA ASP A 84 24.89 14.63 25.65
C ASP A 84 23.65 15.17 26.39
N PRO A 85 23.70 16.31 27.11
CA PRO A 85 22.55 16.87 27.82
C PRO A 85 21.54 17.52 26.85
N ALA A 86 20.93 16.69 25.99
CA ALA A 86 20.12 17.10 24.86
C ALA A 86 18.95 16.14 24.56
N PHE A 87 18.04 16.62 23.71
CA PHE A 87 16.96 15.85 23.12
C PHE A 87 16.83 16.13 21.62
N PHE A 88 16.48 15.10 20.87
CA PHE A 88 16.49 15.07 19.40
C PHE A 88 15.07 14.87 18.85
N ALA A 89 14.78 15.47 17.70
CA ALA A 89 13.44 15.53 17.12
C ALA A 89 12.80 14.14 16.98
N ARG A 90 13.47 13.24 16.24
CA ARG A 90 13.02 11.85 15.98
C ARG A 90 12.65 11.12 17.27
N ASP A 91 13.57 11.11 18.24
CA ASP A 91 13.40 10.45 19.52
C ASP A 91 12.20 10.97 20.28
N ILE A 92 12.07 12.30 20.41
CA ILE A 92 10.97 12.91 21.15
C ILE A 92 9.63 12.59 20.51
N TYR A 93 9.53 12.58 19.19
CA TYR A 93 8.28 12.28 18.48
C TYR A 93 7.78 10.87 18.78
N HIS A 94 8.66 9.88 18.87
CA HIS A 94 8.30 8.50 19.20
C HIS A 94 8.11 8.25 20.71
N GLN A 95 8.83 8.99 21.56
CA GLN A 95 8.70 8.90 23.03
C GLN A 95 7.39 9.51 23.54
N ALA A 96 6.81 10.48 22.81
CA ALA A 96 5.71 11.32 23.28
C ALA A 96 4.48 10.55 23.75
N ALA A 97 4.08 9.46 23.08
CA ALA A 97 2.94 8.65 23.52
C ALA A 97 3.18 7.99 24.88
N GLY A 98 4.39 7.45 25.10
CA GLY A 98 4.83 6.97 26.41
C GLY A 98 4.91 8.10 27.45
N GLY A 99 5.37 9.29 27.03
CA GLY A 99 5.39 10.50 27.86
C GLY A 99 4.00 10.88 28.38
N HIS A 100 2.98 10.89 27.50
CA HIS A 100 1.59 11.17 27.89
C HIS A 100 1.08 10.17 28.94
N LEU A 101 1.30 8.87 28.72
CA LEU A 101 0.91 7.81 29.67
C LEU A 101 1.56 7.99 31.06
N LEU A 102 2.73 8.61 31.10
CA LEU A 102 3.48 8.90 32.33
C LEU A 102 3.15 10.27 32.94
N GLY A 103 2.28 11.08 32.31
CA GLY A 103 1.89 12.40 32.77
C GLY A 103 2.87 13.52 32.40
N LEU A 104 3.64 13.36 31.33
CA LEU A 104 4.68 14.29 30.87
C LEU A 104 4.20 15.20 29.72
N ASP A 105 2.92 15.59 29.75
CA ASP A 105 2.30 16.39 28.69
C ASP A 105 2.96 17.77 28.51
N GLU A 106 3.41 18.41 29.60
CA GLU A 106 4.07 19.73 29.54
C GLU A 106 5.47 19.63 28.92
N GLU A 107 6.22 18.58 29.26
CA GLU A 107 7.52 18.28 28.64
C GLU A 107 7.36 18.03 27.14
N ASN A 108 6.39 17.19 26.75
CA ASN A 108 6.07 16.94 25.35
C ASN A 108 5.76 18.24 24.61
N LEU A 109 4.81 19.03 25.12
CA LEU A 109 4.37 20.28 24.47
C LEU A 109 5.53 21.27 24.34
N THR A 110 6.37 21.40 25.37
CA THR A 110 7.52 22.30 25.36
C THR A 110 8.53 21.90 24.30
N MET A 111 8.92 20.62 24.24
CA MET A 111 9.91 20.15 23.28
C MET A 111 9.41 20.24 21.84
N PHE A 112 8.14 19.89 21.57
CA PHE A 112 7.54 20.05 20.25
C PHE A 112 7.51 21.53 19.81
N LYS A 113 7.17 22.45 20.73
CA LYS A 113 7.20 23.89 20.45
C LYS A 113 8.60 24.41 20.13
N LEU A 114 9.64 23.90 20.80
CA LEU A 114 11.01 24.27 20.49
C LEU A 114 11.40 23.83 19.08
N PHE A 115 11.06 22.60 18.67
CA PHE A 115 11.30 22.15 17.30
C PHE A 115 10.51 22.98 16.28
N ALA A 116 9.20 23.14 16.46
CA ALA A 116 8.36 23.92 15.56
C ALA A 116 8.84 25.39 15.44
N GLY A 117 9.10 26.05 16.56
CA GLY A 117 9.56 27.45 16.60
C GLY A 117 11.00 27.66 16.13
N SER A 118 11.74 26.59 15.86
CA SER A 118 13.09 26.68 15.33
C SER A 118 13.18 26.75 13.82
N LEU A 119 12.05 26.52 13.14
CA LEU A 119 11.90 26.55 11.69
C LEU A 119 12.41 27.88 11.12
N VAL A 120 13.33 27.79 10.16
CA VAL A 120 13.82 28.93 9.40
C VAL A 120 13.28 28.81 7.99
N LYS A 121 12.37 29.72 7.59
CA LYS A 121 11.68 29.71 6.29
C LYS A 121 12.55 30.33 5.18
N ASP A 122 13.78 29.84 5.02
CA ASP A 122 14.70 30.27 3.97
C ASP A 122 15.50 29.11 3.36
N GLU A 123 16.01 29.32 2.15
CA GLU A 123 16.78 28.34 1.40
C GLU A 123 18.11 27.97 2.08
N SER A 124 18.70 28.86 2.88
CA SER A 124 19.99 28.61 3.55
C SER A 124 19.90 27.49 4.59
N LYS A 125 18.69 27.25 5.10
CA LYS A 125 18.38 26.19 6.06
C LYS A 125 17.53 25.08 5.46
N ASN A 126 17.44 24.99 4.13
CA ASN A 126 16.60 24.01 3.43
C ASN A 126 15.15 23.98 3.95
N TYR A 127 14.67 25.02 4.62
CA TYR A 127 13.35 25.04 5.27
C TYR A 127 13.13 23.99 6.38
N PHE A 128 14.19 23.48 7.03
CA PHE A 128 14.09 22.51 8.14
C PHE A 128 14.12 23.17 9.54
N PRO A 129 13.43 22.58 10.54
CA PRO A 129 13.66 22.92 11.94
C PRO A 129 15.03 22.43 12.43
N ALA A 130 15.44 22.86 13.62
CA ALA A 130 16.61 22.33 14.31
C ALA A 130 16.43 20.83 14.63
N TRP A 131 17.53 20.08 14.58
CA TRP A 131 17.50 18.64 14.82
C TRP A 131 17.49 18.29 16.31
N SER A 132 18.16 19.11 17.14
CA SER A 132 18.26 18.88 18.57
C SER A 132 18.40 20.16 19.39
N PHE A 133 18.07 20.03 20.68
CA PHE A 133 18.16 21.10 21.67
C PHE A 133 18.86 20.59 22.93
N LYS A 134 19.59 21.49 23.61
CA LYS A 134 20.06 21.27 24.98
C LYS A 134 18.91 21.40 25.97
N PHE A 135 19.06 20.84 27.17
CA PHE A 135 18.03 20.93 28.23
C PHE A 135 17.65 22.36 28.64
N TRP A 136 18.50 23.36 28.40
CA TRP A 136 18.19 24.78 28.66
C TRP A 136 17.59 25.51 27.44
N GLY A 137 17.14 24.79 26.40
CA GLY A 137 16.40 25.36 25.26
C GLY A 137 17.27 25.96 24.15
N GLU A 138 18.59 25.77 24.20
CA GLU A 138 19.52 26.22 23.15
C GLU A 138 19.60 25.20 22.00
N LYS A 139 19.57 25.68 20.74
CA LYS A 139 19.78 24.82 19.56
C LYS A 139 21.17 24.16 19.65
N ASN A 140 21.25 22.85 19.44
CA ASN A 140 22.49 22.09 19.63
C ASN A 140 23.16 21.72 18.31
N SER A 141 22.50 20.91 17.49
CA SER A 141 23.03 20.43 16.21
C SER A 141 21.98 20.49 15.10
N ARG A 142 22.43 20.33 13.85
CA ARG A 142 21.59 20.29 12.67
C ARG A 142 21.84 19.02 11.88
N PHE A 143 20.75 18.38 11.48
CA PHE A 143 20.67 17.23 10.60
C PHE A 143 19.25 17.24 10.01
N ASP A 144 19.15 17.35 8.70
CA ASP A 144 17.86 17.56 8.03
C ASP A 144 17.29 16.20 7.61
N GLU A 145 16.31 15.67 8.36
CA GLU A 145 15.64 14.40 8.08
C GLU A 145 14.21 14.65 7.57
N LEU A 146 13.93 14.25 6.33
CA LEU A 146 12.62 14.50 5.71
C LEU A 146 11.44 13.92 6.50
N PRO A 147 11.48 12.68 7.03
CA PRO A 147 10.36 12.15 7.79
C PRO A 147 10.06 12.93 9.08
N ALA A 148 11.07 13.58 9.70
CA ALA A 148 10.92 14.30 10.97
C ALA A 148 9.94 15.48 10.88
N VAL A 149 9.91 16.17 9.74
CA VAL A 149 9.00 17.30 9.51
C VAL A 149 7.55 16.85 9.57
N PHE A 150 7.24 15.74 8.89
CA PHE A 150 5.89 15.17 8.86
C PHE A 150 5.51 14.47 10.17
N GLU A 151 6.46 13.79 10.82
CA GLU A 151 6.19 13.13 12.10
C GLU A 151 5.86 14.13 13.21
N LEU A 152 6.43 15.35 13.22
CA LEU A 152 6.03 16.38 14.18
C LEU A 152 4.52 16.67 14.07
N VAL A 153 4.00 16.87 12.85
CA VAL A 153 2.57 17.14 12.60
C VAL A 153 1.70 15.97 13.06
N HIS A 154 2.04 14.75 12.64
CA HIS A 154 1.28 13.55 12.99
C HIS A 154 1.28 13.31 14.51
N ARG A 155 2.45 13.38 15.15
CA ARG A 155 2.59 13.08 16.58
C ARG A 155 2.00 14.18 17.45
N ALA A 156 2.02 15.43 17.02
CA ALA A 156 1.31 16.49 17.71
C ALA A 156 -0.22 16.30 17.69
N TYR A 157 -0.80 15.88 16.55
CA TYR A 157 -2.21 15.53 16.50
C TYR A 157 -2.54 14.31 17.38
N GLU A 158 -1.66 13.32 17.44
CA GLU A 158 -1.80 12.20 18.37
C GLU A 158 -1.81 12.67 19.82
N GLN A 159 -0.91 13.57 20.21
CA GLN A 159 -0.91 14.18 21.54
C GLN A 159 -2.20 14.96 21.82
N TYR A 160 -2.72 15.73 20.85
CA TYR A 160 -4.03 16.39 20.98
C TYR A 160 -5.15 15.38 21.26
N ARG A 161 -5.23 14.29 20.49
CA ARG A 161 -6.27 13.26 20.64
C ARG A 161 -6.19 12.56 22.01
N LEU A 162 -4.97 12.24 22.47
CA LEU A 162 -4.73 11.56 23.75
C LEU A 162 -5.02 12.48 24.94
N SER A 163 -4.50 13.72 24.89
CA SER A 163 -4.54 14.67 26.00
C SER A 163 -5.80 15.55 26.04
N GLY A 164 -6.53 15.68 24.93
CA GLY A 164 -7.63 16.63 24.77
C GLY A 164 -7.21 18.10 24.86
N ASP A 165 -5.91 18.39 24.94
CA ASP A 165 -5.39 19.72 25.19
C ASP A 165 -5.30 20.53 23.89
N ARG A 166 -6.16 21.54 23.76
CA ARG A 166 -6.24 22.39 22.58
C ARG A 166 -4.96 23.17 22.28
N ARG A 167 -4.03 23.33 23.23
CA ARG A 167 -2.73 23.98 22.96
C ARG A 167 -1.96 23.28 21.83
N TRP A 168 -2.15 21.98 21.64
CA TRP A 168 -1.54 21.24 20.53
C TRP A 168 -2.01 21.70 19.14
N ILE A 169 -3.22 22.24 19.02
CA ILE A 169 -3.79 22.67 17.74
C ILE A 169 -3.96 24.18 17.63
N ASP A 170 -4.02 24.89 18.76
CA ASP A 170 -4.29 26.33 18.85
C ASP A 170 -3.07 27.19 19.17
N ASP A 171 -1.95 26.60 19.60
CA ASP A 171 -0.71 27.36 19.78
C ASP A 171 -0.19 27.87 18.42
N PRO A 172 0.06 29.18 18.25
CA PRO A 172 0.42 29.75 16.96
C PRO A 172 1.75 29.22 16.43
N VAL A 173 2.72 28.90 17.30
CA VAL A 173 4.03 28.36 16.87
C VAL A 173 3.87 26.99 16.23
N LEU A 174 3.03 26.16 16.85
CA LEU A 174 2.72 24.82 16.36
C LEU A 174 1.89 24.88 15.07
N PHE A 175 0.82 25.68 15.05
CA PHE A 175 -0.05 25.78 13.89
C PHE A 175 0.67 26.37 12.66
N ASP A 176 1.48 27.41 12.85
CA ASP A 176 2.30 27.99 11.77
C ASP A 176 3.28 26.97 11.18
N PHE A 177 3.83 26.09 12.01
CA PHE A 177 4.67 24.98 11.55
C PHE A 177 3.84 23.95 10.77
N TYR A 178 2.66 23.54 11.26
CA TYR A 178 1.82 22.56 10.58
C TYR A 178 1.39 23.05 9.19
N SER A 179 0.92 24.29 9.10
CA SER A 179 0.52 24.89 7.84
C SER A 179 1.69 24.91 6.86
N PHE A 180 2.87 25.40 7.30
CA PHE A 180 4.06 25.44 6.46
C PHE A 180 4.53 24.04 6.01
N ALA A 181 4.60 23.08 6.94
CA ALA A 181 5.03 21.71 6.68
C ALA A 181 4.15 21.01 5.64
N MET A 182 2.85 21.34 5.60
CA MET A 182 1.86 20.69 4.72
C MET A 182 1.54 21.48 3.45
N THR A 183 2.08 22.70 3.29
CA THR A 183 1.99 23.51 2.06
C THR A 183 3.38 23.79 1.53
N ASP A 184 3.99 24.89 1.97
CA ASP A 184 5.15 25.50 1.35
C ASP A 184 6.36 24.57 1.42
N PHE A 185 6.53 23.83 2.53
CA PHE A 185 7.61 22.86 2.66
C PHE A 185 7.53 21.75 1.62
N VAL A 186 6.32 21.23 1.36
CA VAL A 186 6.09 20.23 0.31
C VAL A 186 6.42 20.85 -1.04
N ASP A 187 5.90 22.04 -1.36
CA ASP A 187 6.16 22.73 -2.64
C ASP A 187 7.66 22.99 -2.89
N GLN A 188 8.44 23.28 -1.84
CA GLN A 188 9.90 23.49 -1.91
C GLN A 188 10.70 22.19 -2.02
N HIS A 189 10.14 21.07 -1.58
CA HIS A 189 10.74 19.73 -1.63
C HIS A 189 9.93 18.83 -2.54
N TYR A 190 9.53 19.37 -3.68
CA TYR A 190 8.77 18.68 -4.70
C TYR A 190 9.55 18.77 -6.02
N CYS A 191 9.74 17.65 -6.73
CA CYS A 191 10.47 17.72 -7.99
C CYS A 191 9.81 16.94 -9.13
N GLU A 192 9.71 17.65 -10.26
CA GLU A 192 9.55 17.21 -11.66
C GLU A 192 8.33 16.33 -12.04
N ASP A 193 7.77 15.51 -11.14
CA ASP A 193 6.91 14.37 -11.50
C ASP A 193 5.40 14.58 -11.27
N ASP A 194 4.94 15.66 -10.64
CA ASP A 194 3.51 16.00 -10.64
C ASP A 194 2.68 15.24 -9.55
N ASP A 195 3.31 14.43 -8.69
CA ASP A 195 2.64 13.36 -7.90
C ASP A 195 2.28 13.69 -6.43
N GLY A 196 2.71 14.84 -5.93
CA GLY A 196 2.49 15.34 -4.57
C GLY A 196 3.42 14.74 -3.50
N VAL A 197 4.37 13.88 -3.87
CA VAL A 197 5.30 13.23 -2.93
C VAL A 197 6.50 14.15 -2.67
N ALA A 198 6.86 14.33 -1.40
CA ALA A 198 8.03 15.11 -1.04
C ALA A 198 9.33 14.36 -1.40
N ASP A 199 10.17 15.02 -2.19
CA ASP A 199 11.41 14.56 -2.78
C ASP A 199 12.58 15.49 -2.45
N ILE A 200 13.80 14.94 -2.40
CA ILE A 200 15.01 15.73 -2.19
C ILE A 200 15.85 15.84 -3.48
N PRO A 201 16.17 17.07 -3.94
CA PRO A 201 17.15 17.26 -5.00
C PRO A 201 18.54 16.79 -4.54
N VAL A 202 19.30 16.14 -5.44
CA VAL A 202 20.67 15.71 -5.14
C VAL A 202 21.53 16.93 -4.78
N ASN A 203 22.36 16.78 -3.74
CA ASN A 203 23.38 17.74 -3.25
C ASN A 203 22.97 18.74 -2.14
N LYS A 204 21.84 18.58 -1.45
CA LYS A 204 21.46 19.46 -0.31
C LYS A 204 21.88 18.98 1.09
N GLY A 205 22.52 17.80 1.21
CA GLY A 205 22.89 17.23 2.51
C GLY A 205 21.70 16.87 3.41
N ILE A 206 20.53 16.64 2.79
CA ILE A 206 19.29 16.26 3.46
C ILE A 206 19.15 14.74 3.38
N HIS A 207 18.75 14.12 4.48
CA HIS A 207 18.45 12.70 4.57
C HIS A 207 16.98 12.44 4.22
N THR A 208 16.76 11.74 3.10
CA THR A 208 15.43 11.38 2.60
C THR A 208 14.72 10.35 3.48
N SER A 209 15.46 9.59 4.26
CA SER A 209 14.97 8.51 5.12
C SER A 209 15.57 8.66 6.52
N TYR A 210 14.88 8.12 7.52
CA TYR A 210 15.45 7.91 8.86
C TYR A 210 16.55 6.85 8.87
N PHE A 211 16.66 6.03 7.83
CA PHE A 211 17.82 5.16 7.67
C PHE A 211 19.03 5.99 7.21
N GLU A 212 19.87 6.40 8.16
CA GLU A 212 20.93 7.40 7.96
C GLU A 212 22.17 6.92 7.17
N PHE A 213 22.19 5.69 6.64
CA PHE A 213 23.41 5.14 6.02
C PHE A 213 23.54 5.52 4.54
N GLU A 214 24.57 6.31 4.22
CA GLU A 214 24.83 7.01 2.93
C GLU A 214 24.97 6.13 1.66
N GLN A 215 24.86 4.80 1.76
CA GLN A 215 25.11 3.91 0.61
C GLN A 215 24.02 4.03 -0.47
N GLU A 216 22.80 4.41 -0.08
CA GLU A 216 21.63 4.44 -0.96
C GLU A 216 21.15 5.88 -1.13
N LYS A 217 21.61 6.54 -2.19
CA LYS A 217 21.24 7.92 -2.53
C LYS A 217 19.80 8.00 -3.05
N LEU A 218 18.84 7.95 -2.11
CA LEU A 218 17.40 8.03 -2.40
C LEU A 218 16.96 9.47 -2.66
N LYS A 219 16.28 9.67 -3.79
CA LYS A 219 15.51 10.88 -4.13
C LYS A 219 14.22 10.96 -3.29
N SER A 220 13.55 9.81 -3.19
CA SER A 220 12.29 9.61 -2.46
C SER A 220 12.41 8.35 -1.63
N ALA A 221 11.87 8.35 -0.41
CA ALA A 221 11.89 7.19 0.48
C ALA A 221 10.50 6.92 1.04
N ALA A 222 10.14 5.63 1.16
CA ALA A 222 8.77 5.26 1.52
C ALA A 222 8.43 5.56 3.00
N ASP A 223 9.44 5.72 3.87
CA ASP A 223 9.24 6.20 5.24
C ASP A 223 8.85 7.67 5.28
N ALA A 224 9.51 8.52 4.49
CA ALA A 224 9.09 9.92 4.31
C ALA A 224 7.69 10.00 3.69
N PHE A 225 7.42 9.21 2.64
CA PHE A 225 6.12 9.19 1.98
C PHE A 225 5.00 8.72 2.93
N GLY A 226 5.20 7.62 3.65
CA GLY A 226 4.25 7.15 4.66
C GLY A 226 4.00 8.20 5.75
N SER A 227 5.06 8.88 6.21
CA SER A 227 4.94 9.94 7.22
C SER A 227 4.18 11.16 6.67
N GLN A 228 4.45 11.58 5.43
CA GLN A 228 3.71 12.65 4.75
C GLN A 228 2.22 12.32 4.60
N TYR A 229 1.89 11.11 4.15
CA TYR A 229 0.49 10.65 4.04
C TYR A 229 -0.22 10.76 5.39
N ARG A 230 0.43 10.27 6.45
CA ARG A 230 -0.15 10.26 7.79
C ARG A 230 -0.26 11.67 8.40
N ALA A 231 0.72 12.53 8.16
CA ALA A 231 0.69 13.94 8.51
C ALA A 231 -0.43 14.70 7.77
N THR A 232 -0.69 14.35 6.51
CA THR A 232 -1.78 14.94 5.71
C THR A 232 -3.15 14.64 6.33
N LEU A 233 -3.38 13.40 6.76
CA LEU A 233 -4.60 13.02 7.49
C LEU A 233 -4.71 13.73 8.85
N ALA A 234 -3.58 13.83 9.58
CA ALA A 234 -3.51 14.53 10.85
C ALA A 234 -3.86 16.02 10.68
N TYR A 235 -3.28 16.69 9.68
CA TYR A 235 -3.54 18.11 9.41
C TYR A 235 -4.98 18.36 8.98
N ALA A 236 -5.58 17.50 8.16
CA ALA A 236 -7.01 17.56 7.86
C ALA A 236 -7.86 17.51 9.15
N SER A 237 -7.48 16.64 10.09
CA SER A 237 -8.17 16.52 11.38
C SER A 237 -7.94 17.72 12.31
N ILE A 238 -6.74 18.32 12.28
CA ILE A 238 -6.43 19.58 12.99
C ILE A 238 -7.31 20.71 12.47
N LEU A 239 -7.42 20.86 11.14
CA LEU A 239 -8.27 21.89 10.51
C LEU A 239 -9.74 21.72 10.91
N GLU A 240 -10.26 20.49 10.85
CA GLU A 240 -11.62 20.20 11.28
C GLU A 240 -11.84 20.55 12.77
N ALA A 241 -10.91 20.18 13.65
CA ALA A 241 -10.98 20.50 15.09
C ALA A 241 -10.85 22.00 15.40
N ARG A 242 -10.33 22.78 14.45
CA ARG A 242 -10.27 24.25 14.47
C ARG A 242 -11.46 24.91 13.77
N GLY A 243 -12.38 24.14 13.20
CA GLY A 243 -13.59 24.61 12.51
C GLY A 243 -13.40 24.97 11.04
N ASP A 244 -12.27 24.62 10.41
CA ASP A 244 -12.02 24.80 8.98
C ASP A 244 -12.36 23.52 8.20
N SER A 245 -13.66 23.31 7.96
CA SER A 245 -14.15 22.12 7.27
C SER A 245 -13.80 22.06 5.78
N ASP A 246 -13.59 23.21 5.13
CA ASP A 246 -13.23 23.24 3.71
C ASP A 246 -11.75 22.89 3.53
N GLY A 247 -10.87 23.44 4.36
CA GLY A 247 -9.47 23.04 4.45
C GLY A 247 -9.31 21.57 4.81
N ALA A 248 -10.08 21.08 5.80
CA ALA A 248 -10.08 19.67 6.17
C ALA A 248 -10.44 18.74 4.99
N LYS A 249 -11.49 19.07 4.24
CA LYS A 249 -11.87 18.32 3.02
C LYS A 249 -10.78 18.36 1.95
N ALA A 250 -10.16 19.52 1.72
CA ALA A 250 -9.09 19.66 0.74
C ALA A 250 -7.88 18.77 1.09
N PHE A 251 -7.46 18.76 2.36
CA PHE A 251 -6.35 17.91 2.79
C PHE A 251 -6.71 16.42 2.86
N GLN A 252 -7.97 16.07 3.14
CA GLN A 252 -8.44 14.70 3.00
C GLN A 252 -8.35 14.22 1.53
N GLN A 253 -8.67 15.08 0.56
CA GLN A 253 -8.50 14.78 -0.85
C GLN A 253 -7.03 14.61 -1.24
N LYS A 254 -6.13 15.46 -0.72
CA LYS A 254 -4.67 15.29 -0.89
C LYS A 254 -4.18 13.96 -0.35
N ALA A 255 -4.60 13.56 0.85
CA ALA A 255 -4.24 12.26 1.42
C ALA A 255 -4.73 11.09 0.55
N ASN A 256 -5.94 11.18 -0.02
CA ASN A 256 -6.46 10.17 -0.94
C ASN A 256 -5.66 10.11 -2.25
N ALA A 257 -5.18 11.25 -2.76
CA ALA A 257 -4.31 11.31 -3.93
C ALA A 257 -2.96 10.64 -3.65
N LEU A 258 -2.33 10.93 -2.51
CA LEU A 258 -1.10 10.26 -2.06
C LEU A 258 -1.28 8.75 -1.95
N LEU A 259 -2.37 8.28 -1.34
CA LEU A 259 -2.67 6.85 -1.26
C LEU A 259 -2.79 6.22 -2.64
N LYS A 260 -3.41 6.91 -3.60
CA LYS A 260 -3.55 6.44 -4.98
C LYS A 260 -2.19 6.32 -5.67
N VAL A 261 -1.32 7.32 -5.55
CA VAL A 261 0.07 7.28 -6.08
C VAL A 261 0.84 6.10 -5.49
N PHE A 262 0.74 5.88 -4.18
CA PHE A 262 1.39 4.74 -3.54
C PHE A 262 0.90 3.40 -4.11
N GLN A 263 -0.42 3.27 -4.32
CA GLN A 263 -1.04 2.06 -4.85
C GLN A 263 -0.67 1.79 -6.32
N THR A 264 -0.48 2.83 -7.13
CA THR A 264 -0.21 2.68 -8.58
C THR A 264 1.28 2.62 -8.91
N ASP A 265 2.10 3.45 -8.26
CA ASP A 265 3.45 3.78 -8.75
C ASP A 265 4.56 3.26 -7.81
N TRP A 266 4.18 2.91 -6.58
CA TRP A 266 5.07 2.35 -5.56
C TRP A 266 4.84 0.86 -5.32
N TYR A 267 4.16 0.15 -6.24
CA TYR A 267 4.04 -1.30 -6.22
C TYR A 267 4.67 -1.93 -7.47
N SER A 268 5.67 -2.79 -7.27
CA SER A 268 6.33 -3.50 -8.37
C SER A 268 5.56 -4.75 -8.75
N GLN A 269 4.95 -4.75 -9.93
CA GLN A 269 4.30 -5.94 -10.48
C GLN A 269 5.29 -7.08 -10.77
N THR A 270 6.56 -6.76 -11.01
CA THR A 270 7.61 -7.76 -11.26
C THR A 270 7.98 -8.53 -10.00
N THR A 271 8.14 -7.83 -8.88
CA THR A 271 8.56 -8.45 -7.61
C THR A 271 7.39 -8.73 -6.66
N GLN A 272 6.18 -8.25 -6.98
CA GLN A 272 4.98 -8.32 -6.14
C GLN A 272 5.22 -7.74 -4.73
N ARG A 273 5.90 -6.59 -4.67
CA ARG A 273 6.27 -5.89 -3.43
C ARG A 273 6.20 -4.38 -3.60
N TYR A 274 6.01 -3.68 -2.49
CA TYR A 274 6.13 -2.22 -2.46
C TYR A 274 7.57 -1.79 -2.64
N VAL A 275 7.72 -0.70 -3.40
CA VAL A 275 8.95 0.04 -3.61
C VAL A 275 9.27 0.75 -2.30
N ARG A 276 10.52 0.63 -1.84
CA ARG A 276 10.97 1.28 -0.60
C ARG A 276 11.57 2.66 -0.81
N GLY A 277 11.86 3.03 -2.05
CA GLY A 277 12.37 4.33 -2.42
C GLY A 277 12.67 4.43 -3.91
N ILE A 278 13.04 5.61 -4.37
CA ILE A 278 13.43 5.90 -5.74
C ILE A 278 14.85 6.48 -5.71
N THR A 279 15.79 5.86 -6.42
CA THR A 279 17.20 6.31 -6.45
C THR A 279 17.48 7.22 -7.64
N ARG A 280 18.43 8.16 -7.50
CA ARG A 280 19.10 8.83 -8.63
C ARG A 280 20.57 8.41 -8.67
N THR A 281 21.04 7.81 -9.77
CA THR A 281 22.47 7.52 -9.97
C THR A 281 23.20 8.76 -10.50
N HIS A 282 24.33 9.13 -9.87
CA HIS A 282 25.24 10.15 -10.39
C HIS A 282 26.57 9.53 -10.83
N TRP A 283 27.03 10.02 -11.99
CA TRP A 283 28.33 9.89 -12.63
C TRP A 283 29.51 9.80 -11.64
N GLN A 284 30.20 8.65 -11.60
CA GLN A 284 31.63 8.64 -11.25
C GLN A 284 32.40 8.50 -12.57
N HIS A 285 33.32 9.45 -12.82
CA HIS A 285 34.24 9.37 -13.95
C HIS A 285 35.02 8.04 -13.91
N SER A 286 34.64 7.06 -14.71
CA SER A 286 35.57 6.02 -15.13
C SER A 286 36.36 6.56 -16.32
N HIS A 287 37.68 6.36 -16.30
CA HIS A 287 38.63 6.84 -17.31
C HIS A 287 38.53 6.11 -18.67
N THR A 288 37.36 5.57 -19.01
CA THR A 288 37.21 4.68 -20.17
C THR A 288 35.93 4.95 -20.95
N GLY A 289 35.69 6.22 -21.29
CA GLY A 289 35.03 6.65 -22.54
C GLY A 289 33.85 5.84 -23.09
N ALA A 290 32.92 5.36 -22.26
CA ALA A 290 31.68 4.73 -22.70
C ALA A 290 30.49 5.49 -22.11
N SER A 291 29.74 6.17 -22.99
CA SER A 291 28.46 6.79 -22.67
C SER A 291 27.40 5.71 -22.52
N MET A 292 26.73 5.65 -21.36
CA MET A 292 25.54 4.83 -21.12
C MET A 292 24.51 5.65 -20.33
N VAL A 293 23.24 5.49 -20.71
CA VAL A 293 22.05 6.28 -20.37
C VAL A 293 21.60 6.11 -18.90
N ASN A 294 20.98 7.14 -18.28
CA ASN A 294 20.45 7.13 -16.91
C ASN A 294 19.11 6.35 -16.79
N GLU A 295 18.97 5.44 -15.83
CA GLU A 295 17.68 4.84 -15.42
C GLU A 295 17.43 5.09 -13.92
N GLU A 296 16.21 5.53 -13.56
CA GLU A 296 15.76 5.58 -12.16
C GLU A 296 15.50 4.16 -11.63
N SER A 297 16.16 3.78 -10.54
CA SER A 297 15.91 2.48 -9.91
C SER A 297 14.85 2.60 -8.80
N ARG A 298 13.95 1.62 -8.77
CA ARG A 298 12.85 1.48 -7.80
C ARG A 298 13.09 0.21 -6.95
N PRO A 299 13.99 0.25 -5.96
CA PRO A 299 14.29 -0.92 -5.12
C PRO A 299 13.06 -1.45 -4.38
N THR A 300 12.95 -2.78 -4.32
CA THR A 300 11.91 -3.53 -3.59
C THR A 300 12.51 -4.61 -2.67
N ASP A 301 13.83 -4.57 -2.51
CA ASP A 301 14.57 -5.28 -1.47
C ASP A 301 14.40 -4.58 -0.11
N PHE A 302 15.05 -5.09 0.94
CA PHE A 302 14.85 -4.61 2.31
C PHE A 302 15.78 -3.44 2.62
N GLY A 303 15.20 -2.28 2.97
CA GLY A 303 15.93 -1.04 3.28
C GLY A 303 15.70 -0.51 4.70
N ARG A 304 15.34 -1.37 5.66
CA ARG A 304 15.11 -1.02 7.07
C ARG A 304 13.92 -0.06 7.23
N GLU A 305 14.10 1.16 7.73
CA GLU A 305 13.04 2.13 8.03
C GLU A 305 12.13 2.40 6.85
N ASN A 306 12.70 2.66 5.69
CA ASN A 306 11.96 2.86 4.45
C ASN A 306 11.21 1.62 3.96
N SER A 307 11.31 0.47 4.66
CA SER A 307 10.49 -0.72 4.40
C SER A 307 9.39 -0.92 5.45
N PHE A 308 9.67 -0.81 6.75
CA PHE A 308 8.60 -0.99 7.76
C PHE A 308 7.80 0.27 8.08
N PHE A 309 8.23 1.47 7.66
CA PHE A 309 7.39 2.67 7.85
C PHE A 309 6.14 2.65 6.96
N ILE A 310 6.15 1.94 5.82
CA ILE A 310 4.96 1.72 5.00
C ILE A 310 3.82 1.15 5.86
N PRO A 311 3.97 -0.03 6.48
CA PRO A 311 2.92 -0.56 7.34
C PRO A 311 2.80 0.19 8.68
N LEU A 312 3.86 0.78 9.24
CA LEU A 312 3.76 1.58 10.49
C LEU A 312 2.90 2.84 10.32
N LYS A 313 2.96 3.49 9.16
CA LYS A 313 2.18 4.71 8.84
C LYS A 313 0.84 4.43 8.18
N PHE A 314 0.46 3.15 8.06
CA PHE A 314 -0.81 2.69 7.48
C PHE A 314 -1.05 3.10 6.02
N ILE A 315 0.00 3.44 5.28
CA ILE A 315 -0.14 3.71 3.85
C ILE A 315 -0.31 2.35 3.13
N GLY A 316 -1.49 2.13 2.55
CA GLY A 316 -1.83 0.85 1.89
C GLY A 316 -2.48 -0.22 2.76
N GLN A 317 -2.99 0.12 3.96
CA GLN A 317 -3.65 -0.82 4.87
C GLN A 317 -4.86 -1.58 4.26
N ASP A 318 -5.53 -1.01 3.27
CA ASP A 318 -6.72 -1.59 2.63
C ASP A 318 -6.37 -2.60 1.51
N LEU A 319 -5.09 -2.89 1.30
CA LEU A 319 -4.60 -3.69 0.18
C LEU A 319 -4.65 -5.20 0.45
N GLY A 320 -5.00 -5.63 1.68
CA GLY A 320 -5.26 -7.03 2.01
C GLY A 320 -4.00 -7.92 1.93
N VAL A 321 -4.10 -9.07 1.24
CA VAL A 321 -3.05 -10.09 1.15
C VAL A 321 -1.68 -9.52 0.72
N PRO A 322 -1.56 -8.66 -0.32
CA PRO A 322 -0.32 -7.97 -0.65
C PRO A 322 0.38 -7.25 0.52
N MET A 323 -0.37 -6.59 1.39
CA MET A 323 0.21 -5.91 2.55
C MET A 323 0.67 -6.92 3.61
N GLU A 324 -0.10 -7.96 3.86
CA GLU A 324 0.30 -9.03 4.80
C GLU A 324 1.57 -9.77 4.34
N ASP A 325 1.71 -10.01 3.03
CA ASP A 325 2.92 -10.61 2.47
C ASP A 325 4.12 -9.66 2.53
N TYR A 326 3.88 -8.35 2.42
CA TYR A 326 4.91 -7.34 2.59
C TYR A 326 5.38 -7.26 4.06
N ILE A 327 4.47 -7.28 5.02
CA ILE A 327 4.79 -7.34 6.47
C ILE A 327 5.67 -8.54 6.79
N ASP A 328 5.35 -9.70 6.21
CA ASP A 328 6.15 -10.92 6.36
C ASP A 328 7.54 -10.80 5.76
N PHE A 329 7.63 -10.24 4.55
CA PHE A 329 8.91 -9.95 3.91
C PHE A 329 9.77 -9.04 4.80
N VAL A 330 9.19 -7.96 5.31
CA VAL A 330 9.90 -7.01 6.18
C VAL A 330 10.35 -7.70 7.48
N HIS A 331 9.50 -8.54 8.07
CA HIS A 331 9.86 -9.34 9.24
C HIS A 331 11.01 -10.30 8.96
N ALA A 332 10.90 -11.09 7.88
CA ALA A 332 11.94 -12.03 7.44
C ALA A 332 13.29 -11.34 7.31
N SER A 333 13.29 -10.20 6.63
CA SER A 333 14.50 -9.46 6.32
C SER A 333 15.07 -8.77 7.56
N THR A 334 14.22 -8.28 8.47
CA THR A 334 14.67 -7.70 9.75
C THR A 334 15.36 -8.76 10.60
N TYR A 335 14.78 -9.95 10.72
CA TYR A 335 15.37 -11.06 11.48
C TYR A 335 16.72 -11.50 10.90
N GLN A 336 16.86 -11.50 9.57
CA GLN A 336 18.07 -11.94 8.88
C GLN A 336 19.21 -10.91 8.90
N ASN A 337 18.88 -9.63 8.73
CA ASN A 337 19.87 -8.57 8.55
C ASN A 337 20.16 -7.78 9.83
N GLY A 338 19.29 -7.91 10.84
CA GLY A 338 19.32 -7.06 12.03
C GLY A 338 18.96 -5.60 11.72
N ILE A 339 18.70 -4.84 12.77
CA ILE A 339 18.39 -3.41 12.72
C ILE A 339 19.03 -2.70 13.94
N ASN A 340 19.28 -1.39 13.84
CA ASN A 340 19.86 -0.61 14.95
C ASN A 340 18.87 -0.51 16.13
N ILE A 341 19.30 0.07 17.26
CA ILE A 341 18.46 0.12 18.47
C ILE A 341 17.25 1.05 18.28
N GLU A 342 17.42 2.19 17.59
CA GLU A 342 16.35 3.13 17.25
C GLU A 342 15.27 2.45 16.41
N ALA A 343 15.65 1.71 15.35
CA ALA A 343 14.72 0.90 14.56
C ALA A 343 13.90 -0.10 15.36
N ARG A 344 14.47 -0.63 16.44
CA ARG A 344 13.82 -1.65 17.25
C ARG A 344 12.70 -1.07 18.12
N THR A 345 12.75 0.21 18.48
CA THR A 345 11.83 0.80 19.47
C THR A 345 10.37 0.85 19.00
N TYR A 346 10.13 1.07 17.70
CA TYR A 346 8.80 1.12 17.08
C TYR A 346 8.40 -0.18 16.38
N TYR A 347 9.28 -1.17 16.30
CA TYR A 347 8.98 -2.44 15.63
C TYR A 347 7.82 -3.23 16.29
N PRO A 348 7.70 -3.28 17.64
CA PRO A 348 6.55 -3.89 18.28
C PRO A 348 5.24 -3.15 17.96
N GLU A 349 5.26 -1.81 17.92
CA GLU A 349 4.10 -0.98 17.59
C GLU A 349 3.54 -1.39 16.23
N PHE A 350 4.40 -1.43 15.21
CA PHE A 350 4.06 -1.89 13.87
C PHE A 350 3.37 -3.27 13.88
N MET A 351 3.88 -4.25 14.62
CA MET A 351 3.26 -5.58 14.67
C MET A 351 1.87 -5.57 15.32
N TYR A 352 1.71 -4.86 16.44
CA TYR A 352 0.43 -4.76 17.13
C TYR A 352 -0.62 -4.01 16.31
N LEU A 353 -0.21 -2.95 15.60
CA LEU A 353 -1.08 -2.19 14.72
C LEU A 353 -1.74 -3.07 13.64
N HIS A 354 -1.06 -4.14 13.21
CA HIS A 354 -1.55 -5.14 12.24
C HIS A 354 -2.14 -6.41 12.87
N GLY A 355 -2.37 -6.42 14.18
CA GLY A 355 -2.95 -7.57 14.88
C GLY A 355 -2.04 -8.80 14.85
N ARG A 356 -0.72 -8.62 14.82
CA ARG A 356 0.31 -9.66 14.82
C ARG A 356 0.85 -9.88 16.24
N ALA A 357 -0.04 -10.23 17.17
CA ALA A 357 0.22 -10.29 18.61
C ALA A 357 1.49 -11.08 18.98
N ALA A 358 1.68 -12.27 18.42
CA ALA A 358 2.85 -13.11 18.70
C ALA A 358 4.18 -12.48 18.27
N MET A 359 4.19 -11.76 17.14
CA MET A 359 5.38 -11.06 16.66
C MET A 359 5.62 -9.77 17.44
N GLY A 360 4.56 -9.04 17.77
CA GLY A 360 4.64 -7.89 18.67
C GLY A 360 5.27 -8.30 20.01
N TRP A 361 4.84 -9.43 20.58
CA TRP A 361 5.41 -9.98 21.81
C TRP A 361 6.88 -10.34 21.66
N HIS A 362 7.26 -11.04 20.58
CA HIS A 362 8.65 -11.39 20.32
C HIS A 362 9.57 -10.17 20.32
N TRP A 363 9.20 -9.12 19.58
CA TRP A 363 10.01 -7.90 19.48
C TRP A 363 9.95 -7.03 20.74
N LEU A 364 8.82 -7.06 21.46
CA LEU A 364 8.69 -6.40 22.76
C LEU A 364 9.64 -7.04 23.80
N ALA A 365 9.59 -8.36 23.92
CA ALA A 365 10.45 -9.13 24.82
C ALA A 365 11.93 -8.97 24.44
N HIS A 366 12.25 -8.98 23.14
CA HIS A 366 13.61 -8.74 22.67
C HIS A 366 14.12 -7.34 23.07
N SER A 367 13.28 -6.32 22.93
CA SER A 367 13.66 -4.93 23.25
C SER A 367 13.79 -4.72 24.75
N LEU A 368 12.74 -5.02 25.52
CA LEU A 368 12.71 -4.74 26.97
C LEU A 368 13.50 -5.74 27.81
N GLY A 369 13.66 -6.97 27.35
CA GLY A 369 14.49 -7.98 28.02
C GLY A 369 15.97 -7.56 28.09
N THR A 370 16.46 -6.75 27.14
CA THR A 370 17.84 -6.22 27.18
C THR A 370 18.05 -5.11 28.21
N LYS A 371 16.97 -4.41 28.60
CA LYS A 371 17.04 -3.20 29.45
C LYS A 371 18.07 -2.18 28.94
N ASP A 372 18.15 -2.00 27.61
CA ASP A 372 19.07 -1.04 26.99
C ASP A 372 18.88 0.37 27.56
N LYS A 373 19.98 1.11 27.72
CA LYS A 373 19.97 2.44 28.36
C LYS A 373 19.53 3.56 27.42
N TYR A 374 19.40 3.28 26.12
CA TYR A 374 18.90 4.22 25.13
C TYR A 374 17.51 4.75 25.55
N PRO A 375 17.33 6.08 25.71
CA PRO A 375 16.11 6.63 26.31
C PRO A 375 14.81 6.16 25.67
N GLU A 376 14.77 6.09 24.33
CA GLU A 376 13.55 5.77 23.57
C GLU A 376 12.97 4.40 23.94
N VAL A 377 13.82 3.41 24.23
CA VAL A 377 13.42 2.04 24.58
C VAL A 377 12.46 2.01 25.78
N ALA A 378 12.69 2.86 26.78
CA ALA A 378 11.86 2.89 27.98
C ALA A 378 10.46 3.48 27.69
N TYR A 379 10.40 4.62 26.99
CA TYR A 379 9.13 5.28 26.68
C TYR A 379 8.29 4.48 25.68
N THR A 380 8.89 3.98 24.60
CA THR A 380 8.17 3.13 23.64
C THR A 380 7.80 1.79 24.26
N GLY A 381 8.60 1.28 25.21
CA GLY A 381 8.26 0.11 26.03
C GLY A 381 6.93 0.26 26.76
N VAL A 382 6.75 1.36 27.48
CA VAL A 382 5.50 1.69 28.18
C VAL A 382 4.33 1.76 27.18
N ASN A 383 4.52 2.45 26.05
CA ASN A 383 3.49 2.57 25.02
C ASN A 383 3.15 1.23 24.35
N ASN A 384 4.14 0.41 24.02
CA ASN A 384 3.96 -0.87 23.33
C ASN A 384 3.29 -1.92 24.24
N ILE A 385 3.45 -1.82 25.57
CA ILE A 385 2.71 -2.65 26.51
C ILE A 385 1.24 -2.21 26.57
N ILE A 386 0.98 -0.91 26.74
CA ILE A 386 -0.36 -0.36 27.00
C ILE A 386 -1.19 -0.21 25.70
N SER A 387 -0.68 0.56 24.74
CA SER A 387 -1.37 0.85 23.48
C SER A 387 -1.19 -0.29 22.47
N GLY A 388 -0.05 -0.98 22.51
CA GLY A 388 0.25 -2.14 21.67
C GLY A 388 -0.44 -3.41 22.19
N MET A 389 0.21 -4.16 23.08
CA MET A 389 -0.24 -5.47 23.57
C MET A 389 -1.64 -5.45 24.22
N MET A 390 -1.90 -4.48 25.11
CA MET A 390 -3.24 -4.34 25.72
C MET A 390 -4.25 -3.66 24.77
N GLY A 391 -3.81 -3.06 23.66
CA GLY A 391 -4.68 -2.42 22.66
C GLY A 391 -5.57 -1.31 23.22
N LEU A 392 -5.05 -0.53 24.17
CA LEU A 392 -5.77 0.58 24.79
C LEU A 392 -5.61 1.86 23.96
N GLU A 393 -6.73 2.42 23.53
CA GLU A 393 -6.76 3.65 22.72
C GLU A 393 -7.65 4.69 23.43
N GLY A 394 -7.03 5.71 24.01
CA GLY A 394 -7.72 6.86 24.58
C GLY A 394 -8.03 7.93 23.52
N ASP A 395 -9.23 8.50 23.59
CA ASP A 395 -9.68 9.59 22.73
C ASP A 395 -10.41 10.62 23.60
N ALA A 396 -9.66 11.60 24.07
CA ALA A 396 -10.16 12.61 24.99
C ALA A 396 -11.16 13.57 24.33
N ILE A 397 -11.06 13.75 23.00
CA ILE A 397 -11.95 14.62 22.22
C ILE A 397 -13.34 14.01 22.15
N GLU A 398 -13.40 12.74 21.79
CA GLU A 398 -14.66 11.99 21.68
C GLU A 398 -15.16 11.46 23.03
N ARG A 399 -14.44 11.77 24.12
CA ARG A 399 -14.69 11.24 25.47
C ARG A 399 -14.85 9.72 25.45
N ARG A 400 -13.94 9.04 24.76
CA ARG A 400 -14.00 7.62 24.45
C ARG A 400 -12.71 6.90 24.83
N VAL A 401 -12.87 5.67 25.30
CA VAL A 401 -11.77 4.69 25.40
C VAL A 401 -12.14 3.47 24.59
N CYS A 402 -11.21 2.96 23.79
CA CYS A 402 -11.40 1.71 23.06
C CYS A 402 -10.41 0.65 23.58
N THR A 403 -10.88 -0.59 23.69
CA THR A 403 -10.02 -1.74 24.06
C THR A 403 -9.99 -2.75 22.92
N LEU A 404 -8.86 -3.40 22.70
CA LEU A 404 -8.70 -4.54 21.78
C LEU A 404 -7.57 -5.44 22.30
N PRO A 405 -7.86 -6.43 23.16
CA PRO A 405 -6.81 -7.25 23.76
C PRO A 405 -6.06 -8.07 22.70
N MET A 406 -4.73 -8.02 22.74
CA MET A 406 -3.81 -8.73 21.84
C MET A 406 -2.75 -9.50 22.64
N LEU A 407 -3.19 -10.19 23.70
CA LEU A 407 -2.36 -10.99 24.58
C LEU A 407 -1.91 -12.29 23.89
N VAL A 408 -0.77 -12.80 24.32
CA VAL A 408 -0.24 -14.12 23.96
C VAL A 408 -0.45 -15.10 25.11
N ALA A 409 -0.27 -16.41 24.88
CA ALA A 409 -0.49 -17.43 25.90
C ALA A 409 0.39 -17.22 27.16
N GLU A 410 1.58 -16.63 26.98
CA GLU A 410 2.51 -16.27 28.04
C GLU A 410 1.98 -15.16 28.96
N VAL A 411 0.94 -14.42 28.55
CA VAL A 411 0.30 -13.34 29.31
C VAL A 411 -1.20 -13.67 29.46
N PRO A 412 -1.57 -14.60 30.35
CA PRO A 412 -2.95 -15.10 30.45
C PRO A 412 -3.94 -14.01 30.91
N TRP A 413 -3.47 -13.03 31.68
CA TRP A 413 -4.23 -11.84 32.07
C TRP A 413 -3.26 -10.68 32.33
N VAL A 414 -3.75 -9.45 32.17
CA VAL A 414 -3.00 -8.22 32.48
C VAL A 414 -3.94 -7.10 32.91
N GLU A 415 -3.54 -6.30 33.88
CA GLU A 415 -4.26 -5.12 34.37
C GLU A 415 -3.34 -3.90 34.39
N VAL A 416 -3.84 -2.78 33.88
CA VAL A 416 -3.23 -1.46 34.06
C VAL A 416 -4.12 -0.61 34.96
N GLN A 417 -3.52 0.06 35.93
CA GLN A 417 -4.18 0.99 36.85
C GLN A 417 -3.68 2.41 36.59
N HIS A 418 -4.56 3.38 36.81
CA HIS A 418 -4.30 4.81 36.55
C HIS A 418 -4.00 5.13 35.08
N PHE A 419 -4.60 4.40 34.14
CA PHE A 419 -4.51 4.71 32.71
C PHE A 419 -5.20 6.07 32.43
N PRO A 420 -4.48 7.07 31.91
CA PRO A 420 -5.05 8.38 31.66
C PRO A 420 -5.84 8.42 30.35
N VAL A 421 -7.00 9.08 30.37
CA VAL A 421 -7.68 9.57 29.15
C VAL A 421 -7.88 11.07 29.31
N GLY A 422 -7.25 11.85 28.45
CA GLY A 422 -7.15 13.29 28.60
C GLY A 422 -6.03 13.73 29.54
N SER A 423 -5.84 15.04 29.65
CA SER A 423 -4.89 15.71 30.52
C SER A 423 -5.61 16.66 31.47
N LYS A 424 -4.86 17.29 32.38
CA LYS A 424 -5.38 18.37 33.25
C LYS A 424 -5.92 19.58 32.45
N HIS A 425 -5.56 19.70 31.17
CA HIS A 425 -6.00 20.76 30.27
C HIS A 425 -7.15 20.34 29.34
N ALA A 426 -7.59 19.08 29.38
CA ALA A 426 -8.70 18.61 28.57
C ALA A 426 -10.03 19.30 28.96
N PRO A 427 -10.91 19.59 27.98
CA PRO A 427 -12.30 19.92 28.25
C PRO A 427 -12.99 18.79 29.03
N GLY A 428 -13.29 19.04 30.31
CA GLY A 428 -13.87 18.04 31.22
C GLY A 428 -12.86 17.26 32.07
N GLY A 429 -11.58 17.65 32.04
CA GLY A 429 -10.50 17.11 32.87
C GLY A 429 -10.02 15.72 32.45
N GLN A 430 -9.00 15.23 33.16
CA GLN A 430 -8.44 13.89 32.96
C GLN A 430 -9.30 12.82 33.65
N ASN A 431 -9.47 11.70 32.96
CA ASN A 431 -9.98 10.47 33.53
C ASN A 431 -8.82 9.56 33.95
N GLU A 432 -8.96 8.89 35.11
CA GLU A 432 -8.10 7.78 35.49
C GLU A 432 -8.91 6.48 35.39
N LEU A 433 -8.42 5.51 34.61
CA LEU A 433 -9.06 4.21 34.40
C LEU A 433 -8.24 3.06 34.99
N THR A 434 -8.92 2.01 35.41
CA THR A 434 -8.34 0.67 35.57
C THR A 434 -8.89 -0.22 34.46
N VAL A 435 -8.01 -0.87 33.71
CA VAL A 435 -8.38 -1.77 32.61
C VAL A 435 -7.71 -3.11 32.80
N ARG A 436 -8.50 -4.18 32.79
CA ARG A 436 -8.02 -5.55 32.94
C ARG A 436 -8.51 -6.42 31.79
N HIS A 437 -7.62 -7.20 31.22
CA HIS A 437 -7.91 -8.23 30.23
C HIS A 437 -7.73 -9.61 30.85
N GLU A 438 -8.71 -10.49 30.62
CA GLU A 438 -8.64 -11.93 30.90
C GLU A 438 -8.55 -12.64 29.54
N GLY A 439 -7.32 -12.96 29.14
CA GLY A 439 -6.99 -13.35 27.78
C GLY A 439 -7.47 -12.34 26.73
N ASN A 440 -7.84 -12.86 25.55
CA ASN A 440 -8.40 -12.06 24.46
C ASN A 440 -9.93 -12.15 24.36
N LYS A 441 -10.60 -12.60 25.42
CA LYS A 441 -12.04 -12.91 25.43
C LYS A 441 -12.84 -12.04 26.38
N GLN A 442 -12.22 -11.43 27.36
CA GLN A 442 -12.91 -10.60 28.34
C GLN A 442 -12.05 -9.40 28.74
N THR A 443 -12.70 -8.25 28.85
CA THR A 443 -12.12 -7.02 29.36
C THR A 443 -13.02 -6.46 30.44
N SER A 444 -12.44 -5.89 31.50
CA SER A 444 -13.15 -5.05 32.45
C SER A 444 -12.52 -3.67 32.49
N VAL A 445 -13.36 -2.65 32.58
CA VAL A 445 -12.91 -1.25 32.69
C VAL A 445 -13.64 -0.57 33.83
N LYS A 446 -12.88 0.08 34.70
CA LYS A 446 -13.38 0.94 35.76
C LYS A 446 -12.96 2.38 35.51
N ASN A 447 -13.92 3.29 35.50
CA ASN A 447 -13.65 4.73 35.57
C ASN A 447 -13.40 5.12 37.02
N VAL A 448 -12.14 5.22 37.42
CA VAL A 448 -11.75 5.48 38.82
C VAL A 448 -12.06 6.92 39.20
N SER A 449 -11.77 7.87 38.31
CA SER A 449 -12.06 9.28 38.49
C SER A 449 -12.19 10.02 37.15
N GLY A 450 -12.74 11.24 37.18
CA GLY A 450 -13.06 12.03 35.99
C GLY A 450 -14.50 11.87 35.54
N ALA A 451 -14.89 12.57 34.47
CA ALA A 451 -16.27 12.58 33.98
C ALA A 451 -16.66 11.28 33.24
N ALA A 452 -17.93 11.12 32.87
CA ALA A 452 -18.38 9.93 32.14
C ALA A 452 -17.71 9.82 30.76
N LEU A 453 -17.45 8.58 30.32
CA LEU A 453 -16.83 8.26 29.02
C LEU A 453 -17.62 7.15 28.32
N THR A 454 -17.49 7.06 27.00
CA THR A 454 -17.93 5.89 26.23
C THR A 454 -16.78 4.89 26.15
N TRP A 455 -17.00 3.65 26.57
CA TRP A 455 -16.07 2.56 26.34
C TRP A 455 -16.53 1.70 25.17
N ARG A 456 -15.72 1.67 24.10
CA ARG A 456 -15.88 0.74 22.99
C ARG A 456 -15.07 -0.53 23.26
N ALA A 457 -15.75 -1.57 23.71
CA ALA A 457 -15.14 -2.88 23.93
C ALA A 457 -15.06 -3.64 22.61
N ARG A 458 -13.86 -3.91 22.09
CA ARG A 458 -13.64 -4.60 20.80
C ARG A 458 -12.95 -5.94 21.01
N PHE A 459 -13.33 -6.92 20.20
CA PHE A 459 -12.71 -8.23 20.13
C PHE A 459 -12.53 -8.65 18.67
N TYR A 460 -11.43 -9.31 18.34
CA TYR A 460 -11.27 -9.95 17.03
C TYR A 460 -12.31 -11.06 16.83
N GLY A 461 -12.73 -11.25 15.59
CA GLY A 461 -13.74 -12.23 15.18
C GLY A 461 -15.12 -11.62 14.96
N GLN A 462 -15.99 -12.42 14.32
CA GLN A 462 -17.39 -12.06 14.07
C GLN A 462 -18.29 -12.65 15.17
N HIS A 463 -18.63 -11.81 16.14
CA HIS A 463 -19.53 -12.11 17.24
C HIS A 463 -20.84 -11.39 16.96
N LYS A 464 -21.97 -12.12 16.93
CA LYS A 464 -23.29 -11.49 16.77
C LYS A 464 -23.72 -10.74 18.04
N GLU A 465 -23.27 -11.24 19.18
CA GLU A 465 -23.58 -10.73 20.51
C GLU A 465 -22.31 -10.72 21.36
N LEU A 466 -22.21 -9.78 22.29
CA LEU A 466 -21.22 -9.75 23.37
C LEU A 466 -21.94 -9.73 24.72
N LEU A 467 -21.30 -10.24 25.76
CA LEU A 467 -21.82 -10.20 27.13
C LEU A 467 -21.39 -8.90 27.79
N VAL A 468 -22.33 -8.00 28.13
CA VAL A 468 -22.09 -6.80 28.94
C VAL A 468 -22.65 -7.05 30.34
N ASP A 469 -21.77 -7.09 31.34
CA ASP A 469 -22.09 -7.47 32.73
C ASP A 469 -22.88 -8.79 32.81
N GLY A 470 -22.47 -9.77 31.99
CA GLY A 470 -23.10 -11.08 31.88
C GLY A 470 -24.40 -11.12 31.05
N LYS A 471 -24.88 -9.98 30.53
CA LYS A 471 -26.08 -9.92 29.69
C LYS A 471 -25.72 -9.83 28.22
N LYS A 472 -26.37 -10.63 27.39
CA LYS A 472 -26.18 -10.58 25.92
C LYS A 472 -26.66 -9.24 25.37
N GLN A 473 -25.81 -8.62 24.56
CA GLN A 473 -26.08 -7.40 23.82
C GLN A 473 -25.63 -7.61 22.37
N LYS A 474 -26.44 -7.13 21.42
CA LYS A 474 -26.10 -7.18 20.00
C LYS A 474 -24.79 -6.43 19.75
N ALA A 475 -23.86 -7.08 19.07
CA ALA A 475 -22.58 -6.49 18.69
C ALA A 475 -22.65 -5.87 17.30
N THR A 476 -21.80 -4.87 17.07
CA THR A 476 -21.56 -4.27 15.76
C THR A 476 -20.26 -4.83 15.19
N SER A 477 -20.27 -5.21 13.92
CA SER A 477 -19.07 -5.69 13.23
C SER A 477 -18.39 -4.57 12.45
N SER A 478 -17.06 -4.59 12.39
CA SER A 478 -16.28 -3.78 11.47
C SER A 478 -15.00 -4.53 11.05
N MET A 479 -14.17 -3.90 10.21
CA MET A 479 -12.91 -4.45 9.73
C MET A 479 -11.76 -3.56 10.18
N ARG A 480 -10.63 -4.16 10.55
CA ARG A 480 -9.35 -3.48 10.80
C ARG A 480 -8.25 -4.30 10.12
N ASN A 481 -7.61 -3.72 9.10
CA ASN A 481 -6.53 -4.35 8.33
C ASN A 481 -6.90 -5.74 7.79
N GLY A 482 -8.07 -5.85 7.14
CA GLY A 482 -8.54 -7.14 6.61
C GLY A 482 -9.02 -8.15 7.66
N LYS A 483 -8.92 -7.84 8.96
CA LYS A 483 -9.44 -8.69 10.05
C LYS A 483 -10.80 -8.21 10.53
N SER A 484 -11.74 -9.14 10.70
CA SER A 484 -13.05 -8.84 11.30
C SER A 484 -12.92 -8.57 12.79
N LEU A 485 -13.64 -7.56 13.26
CA LEU A 485 -13.80 -7.25 14.68
C LEU A 485 -15.27 -7.05 15.03
N SER A 486 -15.61 -7.31 16.29
CA SER A 486 -16.93 -7.05 16.85
C SER A 486 -16.82 -6.20 18.09
N TYR A 487 -17.77 -5.28 18.28
CA TYR A 487 -17.73 -4.34 19.40
C TYR A 487 -19.11 -3.96 19.94
N VAL A 488 -19.11 -3.44 21.17
CA VAL A 488 -20.24 -2.77 21.83
C VAL A 488 -19.74 -1.50 22.52
N ASP A 489 -20.59 -0.48 22.57
CA ASP A 489 -20.33 0.76 23.30
C ASP A 489 -21.05 0.71 24.67
N VAL A 490 -20.31 0.98 25.74
CA VAL A 490 -20.77 0.95 27.14
C VAL A 490 -20.48 2.29 27.78
N THR A 491 -21.45 2.88 28.49
CA THR A 491 -21.22 4.13 29.23
C THR A 491 -20.49 3.86 30.55
N LEU A 492 -19.31 4.45 30.73
CA LEU A 492 -18.52 4.39 31.95
C LEU A 492 -18.76 5.62 32.83
N ALA A 493 -19.75 5.54 33.72
CA ALA A 493 -19.97 6.59 34.72
C ALA A 493 -18.83 6.64 35.78
N PRO A 494 -18.60 7.78 36.42
CA PRO A 494 -17.55 7.92 37.45
C PRO A 494 -17.71 6.88 38.58
N GLY A 495 -16.63 6.23 38.97
CA GLY A 495 -16.58 5.18 39.98
C GLY A 495 -17.16 3.82 39.55
N LYS A 496 -17.74 3.70 38.35
CA LYS A 496 -18.36 2.46 37.87
C LYS A 496 -17.36 1.59 37.11
N GLN A 497 -17.59 0.29 37.23
CA GLN A 497 -16.88 -0.76 36.50
C GLN A 497 -17.89 -1.57 35.69
N HIS A 498 -17.49 -1.93 34.48
CA HIS A 498 -18.23 -2.81 33.60
C HIS A 498 -17.31 -3.92 33.08
N VAL A 499 -17.90 -5.06 32.73
CA VAL A 499 -17.22 -6.21 32.13
C VAL A 499 -17.85 -6.50 30.79
N VAL A 500 -17.03 -6.62 29.74
CA VAL A 500 -17.47 -7.08 28.42
C VAL A 500 -16.70 -8.34 28.04
N ALA A 501 -17.40 -9.37 27.57
CA ALA A 501 -16.79 -10.60 27.10
C ALA A 501 -17.39 -11.07 25.78
N THR A 502 -16.60 -11.81 25.00
CA THR A 502 -17.12 -12.61 23.88
C THR A 502 -18.11 -13.65 24.40
N VAL A 503 -19.18 -13.91 23.67
CA VAL A 503 -20.06 -15.05 23.97
C VAL A 503 -19.30 -16.32 23.60
N ASP A 504 -18.61 -16.90 24.57
CA ASP A 504 -18.08 -18.25 24.48
C ASP A 504 -19.22 -19.19 24.86
N ASP A 505 -19.66 -20.06 23.95
CA ASP A 505 -20.59 -21.14 24.30
C ASP A 505 -19.90 -22.21 25.17
N GLY A 506 -18.60 -22.04 25.45
CA GLY A 506 -17.76 -22.91 26.27
C GLY A 506 -17.52 -24.26 25.59
N ARG A 507 -17.97 -24.41 24.35
CA ARG A 507 -18.02 -25.68 23.64
C ARG A 507 -16.67 -26.04 23.09
N TRP A 508 -15.98 -25.08 22.45
CA TRP A 508 -14.70 -25.31 21.79
C TRP A 508 -13.55 -24.57 22.46
N THR A 509 -12.42 -25.26 22.64
CA THR A 509 -11.18 -24.70 23.16
C THR A 509 -10.08 -24.88 22.12
N SER A 510 -9.39 -23.80 21.75
CA SER A 510 -8.29 -23.89 20.78
C SER A 510 -7.10 -24.60 21.42
N LEU A 511 -6.40 -25.45 20.67
CA LEU A 511 -5.18 -26.10 21.14
C LEU A 511 -4.07 -25.09 21.41
N THR A 512 -4.07 -23.91 20.77
CA THR A 512 -3.09 -22.86 21.06
C THR A 512 -3.34 -22.15 22.38
N ASP A 513 -4.49 -22.37 23.03
CA ASP A 513 -4.79 -21.90 24.39
C ASP A 513 -4.47 -22.96 25.45
N LEU A 514 -4.19 -24.21 25.06
CA LEU A 514 -3.86 -25.30 25.98
C LEU A 514 -2.36 -25.38 26.22
N GLU A 515 -1.97 -25.87 27.40
CA GLU A 515 -0.59 -26.26 27.65
C GLU A 515 -0.16 -27.39 26.70
N TRP A 516 1.09 -27.35 26.26
CA TRP A 516 1.68 -28.40 25.42
C TRP A 516 2.68 -29.20 26.25
N GLY A 517 2.71 -30.51 26.03
CA GLY A 517 3.72 -31.41 26.55
C GLY A 517 4.97 -31.39 25.67
N SER A 518 5.42 -32.56 25.23
CA SER A 518 6.58 -32.64 24.35
C SER A 518 6.28 -32.11 22.93
N VAL A 519 7.24 -31.39 22.36
CA VAL A 519 7.17 -30.80 21.03
C VAL A 519 8.47 -31.06 20.30
N SER A 520 8.41 -31.53 19.06
CA SER A 520 9.59 -31.83 18.23
C SER A 520 9.34 -31.46 16.77
N PRO A 521 10.30 -30.85 16.05
CA PRO A 521 11.54 -30.30 16.59
C PRO A 521 11.26 -29.03 17.41
N GLU A 522 11.98 -28.88 18.52
CA GLU A 522 11.86 -27.69 19.36
C GLU A 522 12.21 -26.43 18.56
N GLY A 523 11.48 -25.34 18.81
CA GLY A 523 11.66 -24.07 18.09
C GLY A 523 11.12 -24.03 16.65
N LYS A 524 10.65 -25.16 16.10
CA LYS A 524 10.04 -25.25 14.74
C LYS A 524 8.54 -25.46 14.75
N VAL A 525 7.93 -25.62 15.91
CA VAL A 525 6.48 -25.62 16.09
C VAL A 525 6.08 -24.31 16.74
N LYS A 526 5.08 -23.63 16.19
CA LYS A 526 4.68 -22.29 16.63
C LYS A 526 3.17 -22.17 16.81
N ARG A 527 2.76 -21.44 17.84
CA ARG A 527 1.36 -21.05 18.09
C ARG A 527 1.02 -19.85 17.21
N ASP A 528 -0.09 -19.95 16.48
CA ASP A 528 -0.72 -18.86 15.72
C ASP A 528 0.19 -18.19 14.67
N CYS A 529 1.30 -18.83 14.31
CA CYS A 529 2.21 -18.47 13.22
C CYS A 529 2.92 -19.72 12.71
N ASN A 530 3.57 -19.62 11.55
CA ASN A 530 4.29 -20.74 10.96
C ASN A 530 5.71 -20.89 11.57
N PRO A 531 6.46 -21.97 11.26
CA PRO A 531 7.80 -22.21 11.82
C PRO A 531 8.83 -21.07 11.61
N GLY A 532 8.59 -20.19 10.64
CA GLY A 532 9.40 -19.01 10.35
C GLY A 532 8.91 -17.73 11.02
N HIS A 533 7.93 -17.82 11.94
CA HIS A 533 7.24 -16.69 12.56
C HIS A 533 6.46 -15.80 11.57
N TYR A 534 6.09 -16.34 10.42
CA TYR A 534 5.20 -15.68 9.44
C TYR A 534 3.73 -16.00 9.77
N THR A 535 2.77 -15.20 9.27
CA THR A 535 1.37 -15.65 9.39
C THR A 535 1.21 -16.95 8.63
N MET A 536 0.43 -17.84 9.20
CA MET A 536 0.02 -19.04 8.49
C MET A 536 -0.87 -18.63 7.33
N VAL A 537 -0.61 -19.17 6.14
CA VAL A 537 -1.50 -19.02 4.99
C VAL A 537 -1.81 -20.39 4.44
N MET A 538 -3.08 -20.61 4.12
CA MET A 538 -3.52 -21.82 3.46
C MET A 538 -4.49 -21.43 2.36
N ASP A 539 -4.23 -21.87 1.13
CA ASP A 539 -5.08 -21.56 -0.04
C ASP A 539 -5.27 -20.04 -0.28
N GLY A 540 -4.21 -19.25 -0.04
CA GLY A 540 -4.22 -17.79 -0.17
C GLY A 540 -5.01 -17.04 0.92
N GLN A 541 -5.52 -17.73 1.94
CA GLN A 541 -6.20 -17.13 3.08
C GLN A 541 -5.27 -17.01 4.28
N VAL A 542 -5.26 -15.83 4.89
CA VAL A 542 -4.54 -15.57 6.14
C VAL A 542 -5.25 -16.28 7.29
N ILE A 543 -4.48 -17.05 8.06
CA ILE A 543 -4.97 -17.84 9.18
C ILE A 543 -4.45 -17.24 10.49
N ASP A 544 -5.37 -16.73 11.31
CA ASP A 544 -5.04 -16.09 12.59
C ASP A 544 -4.84 -17.09 13.74
N ARG A 545 -5.40 -18.31 13.64
CA ARG A 545 -5.39 -19.30 14.74
C ARG A 545 -5.05 -20.70 14.24
N GLY A 546 -4.11 -21.35 14.91
CA GLY A 546 -3.66 -22.70 14.55
C GLY A 546 -2.22 -22.97 14.94
N ILE A 547 -1.71 -24.13 14.53
CA ILE A 547 -0.35 -24.55 14.86
C ILE A 547 0.47 -24.70 13.59
N GLY A 548 1.51 -23.89 13.47
CA GLY A 548 2.47 -24.01 12.39
C GLY A 548 3.53 -25.05 12.70
N THR A 549 3.74 -25.99 11.76
CA THR A 549 4.67 -27.10 11.90
C THR A 549 5.53 -27.28 10.65
N THR A 550 6.54 -28.14 10.73
CA THR A 550 7.24 -28.65 9.54
C THR A 550 6.68 -30.00 9.11
N GLY A 551 7.08 -30.50 7.94
CA GLY A 551 6.68 -31.83 7.44
C GLY A 551 7.19 -33.00 8.28
N SER A 552 8.01 -32.77 9.31
CA SER A 552 8.46 -33.79 10.27
C SER A 552 8.33 -33.27 11.71
N SER A 553 7.10 -33.07 12.17
CA SER A 553 6.79 -32.50 13.48
C SER A 553 5.91 -33.41 14.34
N THR A 554 6.01 -33.27 15.66
CA THR A 554 5.17 -33.95 16.65
C THR A 554 4.87 -33.01 17.81
N ILE A 555 3.60 -32.96 18.22
CA ILE A 555 3.11 -32.12 19.31
C ILE A 555 2.26 -32.98 20.23
N GLU A 556 2.58 -33.01 21.52
CA GLU A 556 1.73 -33.65 22.52
C GLU A 556 0.92 -32.60 23.28
N VAL A 557 -0.38 -32.83 23.41
CA VAL A 557 -1.31 -31.93 24.10
C VAL A 557 -2.03 -32.70 25.22
N PRO A 558 -1.75 -32.39 26.49
CA PRO A 558 -2.57 -32.85 27.62
C PRO A 558 -4.01 -32.34 27.51
N LEU A 559 -4.97 -33.23 27.74
CA LEU A 559 -6.40 -32.89 27.81
C LEU A 559 -6.82 -32.90 29.28
N LEU A 560 -6.84 -31.73 29.90
CA LEU A 560 -7.13 -31.57 31.33
C LEU A 560 -8.63 -31.65 31.66
N ASP A 561 -9.49 -31.31 30.70
CA ASP A 561 -10.94 -31.50 30.79
C ASP A 561 -11.40 -32.74 30.00
N ASP A 562 -12.68 -33.09 30.16
CA ASP A 562 -13.31 -34.12 29.32
C ASP A 562 -13.80 -33.53 27.99
N TYR A 563 -13.10 -33.92 26.92
CA TYR A 563 -13.41 -33.51 25.54
C TYR A 563 -14.03 -34.67 24.74
N ALA A 564 -14.92 -34.32 23.82
CA ALA A 564 -15.55 -35.26 22.90
C ALA A 564 -14.93 -35.26 21.50
N LEU A 565 -14.53 -34.10 20.98
CA LEU A 565 -14.01 -33.96 19.63
C LEU A 565 -12.67 -33.24 19.61
N PHE A 566 -11.82 -33.61 18.65
CA PHE A 566 -10.79 -32.73 18.12
C PHE A 566 -11.10 -32.41 16.65
N ALA A 567 -10.90 -31.16 16.26
CA ALA A 567 -11.10 -30.67 14.91
C ALA A 567 -9.94 -29.77 14.46
N ALA A 568 -9.55 -29.86 13.19
CA ALA A 568 -8.59 -28.97 12.55
C ALA A 568 -8.75 -29.01 11.03
N GLU A 569 -8.27 -28.00 10.31
CA GLU A 569 -7.97 -28.11 8.88
C GLU A 569 -6.45 -28.20 8.70
N VAL A 570 -5.98 -29.10 7.83
CA VAL A 570 -4.55 -29.35 7.65
C VAL A 570 -4.13 -29.22 6.19
N GLY A 571 -2.94 -28.68 5.96
CA GLY A 571 -2.39 -28.52 4.62
C GLY A 571 -1.03 -27.81 4.61
N HIS A 572 -0.51 -27.62 3.40
CA HIS A 572 0.73 -26.86 3.19
C HIS A 572 0.54 -25.38 3.48
N ASP A 573 1.57 -24.77 4.07
CA ASP A 573 1.66 -23.32 4.17
C ASP A 573 1.96 -22.73 2.78
N ALA A 574 1.13 -21.80 2.33
CA ALA A 574 1.23 -21.21 0.99
C ALA A 574 2.35 -20.16 0.86
N ARG A 575 2.98 -19.71 1.97
CA ARG A 575 3.97 -18.61 1.94
C ARG A 575 5.39 -19.00 1.58
N LEU A 576 5.70 -20.29 1.41
CA LEU A 576 7.07 -20.73 1.12
C LEU A 576 7.15 -21.68 -0.09
N ASN A 577 7.32 -21.09 -1.28
CA ASN A 577 8.21 -21.62 -2.30
C ASN A 577 9.43 -20.70 -2.42
N ARG A 578 10.31 -20.70 -1.41
CA ARG A 578 11.61 -20.00 -1.53
C ARG A 578 12.42 -20.70 -2.63
N LYS A 579 12.52 -20.05 -3.80
CA LYS A 579 13.35 -20.37 -4.97
C LYS A 579 12.71 -21.07 -6.18
N GLY A 580 11.38 -21.01 -6.39
CA GLY A 580 10.81 -21.44 -7.67
C GLY A 580 11.02 -22.92 -8.04
N GLU A 581 11.59 -23.73 -7.15
CA GLU A 581 11.56 -25.18 -7.22
C GLU A 581 10.20 -25.62 -6.72
N VAL A 582 9.30 -25.98 -7.63
CA VAL A 582 8.14 -26.80 -7.27
C VAL A 582 8.69 -28.16 -6.92
N ARG A 583 9.02 -28.38 -5.65
CA ARG A 583 9.22 -29.73 -5.15
C ARG A 583 7.84 -30.35 -4.97
N HIS A 584 7.63 -31.53 -5.54
CA HIS A 584 6.42 -32.33 -5.33
C HIS A 584 6.45 -32.94 -3.92
N GLU A 585 6.56 -32.12 -2.89
CA GLU A 585 6.55 -32.55 -1.51
C GLU A 585 5.12 -32.90 -1.11
N VAL A 586 4.97 -34.10 -0.54
CA VAL A 586 3.69 -34.61 -0.03
C VAL A 586 3.83 -34.88 1.46
N VAL A 587 2.84 -34.45 2.23
CA VAL A 587 2.80 -34.56 3.69
C VAL A 587 1.57 -35.36 4.13
N CYS A 588 1.66 -35.98 5.29
CA CYS A 588 0.58 -36.72 5.92
C CYS A 588 0.42 -36.23 7.37
N PHE A 589 -0.82 -36.08 7.81
CA PHE A 589 -1.17 -35.62 9.16
C PHE A 589 -1.84 -36.75 9.92
N LYS A 590 -1.38 -37.00 11.16
CA LYS A 590 -1.93 -38.01 12.06
C LYS A 590 -2.33 -37.43 13.40
N VAL A 591 -3.38 -37.99 13.98
CA VAL A 591 -3.80 -37.72 15.35
C VAL A 591 -3.79 -39.01 16.12
N MET A 592 -3.02 -39.07 17.20
CA MET A 592 -3.01 -40.19 18.14
C MET A 592 -3.65 -39.76 19.47
N GLY A 593 -4.25 -40.71 20.20
CA GLY A 593 -4.82 -40.46 21.52
C GLY A 593 -4.48 -41.56 22.52
N SER A 594 -4.10 -41.15 23.73
CA SER A 594 -3.75 -42.05 24.84
C SER A 594 -4.63 -41.83 26.08
N LYS A 595 -4.73 -42.87 26.92
CA LYS A 595 -5.35 -42.81 28.26
C LYS A 595 -4.30 -42.37 29.30
N GLU A 596 -4.71 -42.09 30.54
CA GLU A 596 -3.80 -41.75 31.65
C GLU A 596 -2.71 -42.83 31.86
N GLY A 597 -1.46 -42.42 32.13
CA GLY A 597 -0.35 -43.33 32.50
C GLY A 597 0.75 -43.61 31.44
N GLY A 598 0.55 -43.23 30.16
CA GLY A 598 1.59 -43.00 29.15
C GLY A 598 2.46 -44.17 28.64
N GLY A 599 2.06 -44.78 27.52
CA GLY A 599 2.91 -45.67 26.70
C GLY A 599 2.21 -46.12 25.41
N ASP A 600 0.93 -46.47 25.52
CA ASP A 600 0.11 -46.92 24.40
C ASP A 600 -0.61 -45.76 23.70
N TRP A 601 -0.26 -45.53 22.44
CA TRP A 601 -0.86 -44.52 21.57
C TRP A 601 -1.73 -45.19 20.52
N ASN A 602 -3.02 -44.81 20.45
CA ASN A 602 -3.91 -45.30 19.42
C ASN A 602 -4.05 -44.25 18.31
N GLU A 603 -3.90 -44.65 17.06
CA GLU A 603 -4.21 -43.79 15.92
C GLU A 603 -5.72 -43.54 15.87
N LEU A 604 -6.09 -42.27 15.83
CA LEU A 604 -7.48 -41.82 15.72
C LEU A 604 -7.79 -41.31 14.31
N TYR A 605 -6.77 -40.84 13.58
CA TYR A 605 -6.90 -40.33 12.22
C TYR A 605 -5.56 -40.27 11.50
N GLN A 606 -5.61 -40.51 10.20
CA GLN A 606 -4.53 -40.27 9.26
C GLN A 606 -5.11 -39.65 7.97
N SER A 607 -4.49 -38.58 7.46
CA SER A 607 -4.86 -37.99 6.17
C SER A 607 -4.29 -38.78 4.99
N GLU A 608 -4.86 -38.59 3.79
CA GLU A 608 -4.14 -38.92 2.55
C GLU A 608 -2.83 -38.11 2.45
N LYS A 609 -1.95 -38.50 1.52
CA LYS A 609 -0.77 -37.70 1.18
C LYS A 609 -1.22 -36.44 0.46
N LEU A 610 -1.04 -35.28 1.10
CA LEU A 610 -1.44 -33.98 0.58
C LEU A 610 -0.24 -33.32 -0.09
N GLY A 611 -0.39 -32.88 -1.33
CA GLY A 611 0.54 -31.99 -2.04
C GLY A 611 0.24 -30.51 -1.83
N GLN A 612 0.97 -29.65 -2.54
CA GLN A 612 0.77 -28.19 -2.49
C GLN A 612 -0.63 -27.80 -3.00
N GLY A 613 -1.34 -26.96 -2.24
CA GLY A 613 -2.73 -26.55 -2.53
C GLY A 613 -3.80 -27.59 -2.15
N GLU A 614 -3.41 -28.79 -1.73
CA GLU A 614 -4.33 -29.79 -1.17
C GLU A 614 -4.50 -29.59 0.35
N ARG A 615 -5.66 -29.97 0.86
CA ARG A 615 -6.04 -29.81 2.27
C ARG A 615 -6.96 -30.94 2.74
N ALA A 616 -6.91 -31.24 4.02
CA ALA A 616 -7.82 -32.18 4.66
C ALA A 616 -8.50 -31.55 5.88
N GLN A 617 -9.74 -31.95 6.13
CA GLN A 617 -10.46 -31.64 7.36
C GLN A 617 -10.27 -32.81 8.32
N VAL A 618 -9.85 -32.52 9.54
CA VAL A 618 -9.64 -33.46 10.63
C VAL A 618 -10.80 -33.31 11.60
N LEU A 619 -11.47 -34.42 11.91
CA LEU A 619 -12.53 -34.48 12.92
C LEU A 619 -12.51 -35.86 13.57
N VAL A 620 -12.15 -35.93 14.85
CA VAL A 620 -11.87 -37.20 15.55
C VAL A 620 -12.51 -37.25 16.94
N ASP A 621 -12.89 -38.46 17.36
CA ASP A 621 -13.41 -38.73 18.71
C ASP A 621 -12.24 -38.80 19.70
N VAL A 622 -12.29 -37.98 20.73
CA VAL A 622 -11.25 -37.93 21.77
C VAL A 622 -11.79 -38.31 23.15
N ARG A 623 -13.01 -38.87 23.22
CA ARG A 623 -13.60 -39.28 24.50
C ARG A 623 -12.75 -40.32 25.22
N GLY A 624 -12.57 -40.09 26.52
CA GLY A 624 -11.74 -40.94 27.37
C GLY A 624 -10.25 -40.90 27.05
N LYS A 625 -9.81 -39.98 26.18
CA LYS A 625 -8.39 -39.67 25.97
C LYS A 625 -7.99 -38.55 26.91
N LYS A 626 -6.80 -38.67 27.51
CA LYS A 626 -6.21 -37.66 28.38
C LYS A 626 -5.02 -36.95 27.73
N ARG A 627 -4.56 -37.44 26.58
CA ARG A 627 -3.49 -36.84 25.77
C ARG A 627 -3.75 -37.04 24.29
N LEU A 628 -3.45 -36.01 23.49
CA LEU A 628 -3.35 -36.10 22.04
C LEU A 628 -1.90 -35.99 21.59
N LYS A 629 -1.60 -36.58 20.44
CA LYS A 629 -0.36 -36.38 19.71
C LYS A 629 -0.68 -36.04 18.26
N LEU A 630 -0.33 -34.84 17.84
CA LEU A 630 -0.45 -34.38 16.45
C LEU A 630 0.88 -34.63 15.76
N ILE A 631 0.88 -35.37 14.66
CA ILE A 631 2.09 -35.77 13.93
C ILE A 631 1.95 -35.31 12.49
N THR A 632 3.00 -34.69 11.96
CA THR A 632 3.16 -34.46 10.52
C THR A 632 4.33 -35.29 10.02
N GLU A 633 4.10 -36.09 8.97
CA GLU A 633 5.08 -36.96 8.32
C GLU A 633 5.24 -36.58 6.84
N GLY A 634 6.49 -36.35 6.40
CA GLY A 634 6.81 -35.80 5.08
C GLY A 634 8.24 -35.25 5.04
N ASP A 635 8.55 -34.41 4.06
CA ASP A 635 9.84 -33.70 4.02
C ASP A 635 9.92 -32.71 5.18
N GLY A 636 10.95 -32.83 6.03
CA GLY A 636 11.14 -31.95 7.19
C GLY A 636 11.34 -30.46 6.85
N ASN A 637 11.53 -30.11 5.57
CA ASN A 637 11.61 -28.74 5.10
C ASN A 637 10.26 -28.13 4.70
N ALA A 638 9.22 -28.94 4.47
CA ALA A 638 7.89 -28.45 4.13
C ALA A 638 7.31 -27.69 5.33
N TYR A 639 6.75 -26.49 5.13
CA TYR A 639 5.98 -25.82 6.17
C TYR A 639 4.50 -26.15 5.98
N VAL A 640 3.85 -26.49 7.07
CA VAL A 640 2.49 -26.99 7.10
C VAL A 640 1.73 -26.43 8.30
N ASN A 641 0.41 -26.37 8.20
CA ASN A 641 -0.43 -25.73 9.20
C ASN A 641 -1.52 -26.69 9.69
N TRP A 642 -1.73 -26.70 11.00
CA TRP A 642 -2.93 -27.21 11.68
C TRP A 642 -3.85 -26.02 12.01
N VAL A 643 -4.64 -25.62 11.03
CA VAL A 643 -5.54 -24.45 11.07
C VAL A 643 -6.73 -24.70 11.99
N ASP A 644 -7.02 -23.74 12.86
CA ASP A 644 -8.13 -23.78 13.82
C ASP A 644 -8.18 -25.11 14.62
N ALA A 645 -7.01 -25.62 15.00
CA ALA A 645 -6.88 -26.83 15.79
C ALA A 645 -7.54 -26.62 17.16
N ARG A 646 -8.62 -27.35 17.45
CA ARG A 646 -9.46 -27.15 18.65
C ARG A 646 -10.12 -28.44 19.15
N VAL A 647 -10.49 -28.46 20.43
CA VAL A 647 -11.23 -29.55 21.08
C VAL A 647 -12.60 -29.10 21.57
N CYS A 648 -13.61 -29.98 21.49
CA CYS A 648 -14.98 -29.72 21.94
C CYS A 648 -15.25 -30.40 23.28
N LYS A 649 -15.83 -29.72 24.27
CA LYS A 649 -16.20 -30.29 25.57
C LYS A 649 -17.24 -31.40 25.42
N ALA A 650 -17.11 -32.47 26.21
CA ALA A 650 -18.01 -33.62 26.15
C ALA A 650 -19.45 -33.33 26.61
N SER A 651 -19.65 -32.26 27.38
CA SER A 651 -20.96 -31.77 27.80
C SER A 651 -21.79 -31.17 26.66
N ALA A 652 -21.17 -30.80 25.54
CA ALA A 652 -21.86 -30.16 24.43
C ALA A 652 -22.42 -31.16 23.41
N PRO A 653 -23.51 -30.84 22.69
CA PRO A 653 -23.97 -31.64 21.55
C PRO A 653 -22.84 -31.79 20.54
N CYS A 654 -22.58 -33.00 20.02
CA CYS A 654 -21.45 -33.24 19.12
C CYS A 654 -21.89 -34.17 17.99
N LEU A 655 -21.82 -33.69 16.74
CA LEU A 655 -22.18 -34.48 15.57
C LEU A 655 -20.94 -35.12 14.96
N PHE A 656 -20.95 -36.44 14.87
CA PHE A 656 -19.94 -37.23 14.18
C PHE A 656 -20.48 -37.73 12.86
N PHE A 657 -19.68 -37.67 11.80
CA PHE A 657 -19.93 -38.45 10.60
C PHE A 657 -19.14 -39.76 10.71
N GLY A 658 -19.70 -40.89 10.30
CA GLY A 658 -18.97 -42.15 10.13
C GLY A 658 -18.37 -42.26 8.72
N GLU A 659 -17.83 -43.44 8.39
CA GLU A 659 -17.34 -43.72 7.04
C GLU A 659 -18.48 -43.73 6.03
N MET A 660 -18.23 -43.09 4.89
CA MET A 660 -19.19 -43.03 3.81
C MET A 660 -19.10 -44.28 2.95
N THR A 661 -20.25 -44.89 2.70
CA THR A 661 -20.36 -46.08 1.86
C THR A 661 -21.04 -45.74 0.54
N TRP A 662 -20.70 -46.50 -0.50
CA TRP A 662 -21.14 -46.27 -1.87
C TRP A 662 -21.86 -47.53 -2.36
N GLU A 663 -23.06 -47.38 -2.90
CA GLU A 663 -23.76 -48.44 -3.61
C GLU A 663 -23.54 -48.24 -5.11
N GLY A 664 -22.64 -49.05 -5.71
CA GLY A 664 -22.26 -49.00 -7.13
C GLY A 664 -20.85 -48.43 -7.41
N THR A 665 -20.43 -48.48 -8.68
CA THR A 665 -19.22 -47.84 -9.20
C THR A 665 -19.54 -46.44 -9.71
N PHE A 666 -18.63 -45.47 -9.53
CA PHE A 666 -18.75 -44.16 -10.15
C PHE A 666 -18.45 -44.28 -11.63
N GLU A 667 -19.49 -44.30 -12.46
CA GLU A 667 -19.37 -44.42 -13.92
C GLU A 667 -20.03 -43.22 -14.58
N PRO A 668 -19.39 -42.56 -15.57
CA PRO A 668 -20.03 -41.52 -16.36
C PRO A 668 -21.39 -41.99 -16.90
N GLY A 669 -22.42 -41.16 -16.75
CA GLY A 669 -23.80 -41.46 -17.15
C GLY A 669 -24.62 -42.27 -16.14
N LYS A 670 -24.02 -42.77 -15.06
CA LYS A 670 -24.76 -43.55 -14.04
C LYS A 670 -25.01 -42.74 -12.77
N THR A 671 -26.13 -43.07 -12.11
CA THR A 671 -26.42 -42.61 -10.76
C THR A 671 -25.78 -43.58 -9.76
N THR A 672 -24.98 -43.04 -8.85
CA THR A 672 -24.38 -43.76 -7.72
C THR A 672 -24.97 -43.23 -6.43
N SER A 673 -25.39 -44.12 -5.54
CA SER A 673 -25.92 -43.71 -4.23
C SER A 673 -24.83 -43.74 -3.17
N VAL A 674 -24.85 -42.72 -2.32
CA VAL A 674 -23.86 -42.50 -1.28
C VAL A 674 -24.57 -42.39 0.06
N THR A 675 -24.17 -43.21 1.03
CA THR A 675 -24.75 -43.24 2.37
C THR A 675 -23.73 -42.74 3.38
N VAL A 676 -24.15 -41.75 4.18
CA VAL A 676 -23.32 -41.15 5.23
C VAL A 676 -23.95 -41.41 6.59
N PRO A 677 -23.38 -42.30 7.41
CA PRO A 677 -23.77 -42.45 8.80
C PRO A 677 -23.34 -41.21 9.60
N PHE A 678 -24.12 -40.84 10.60
CA PHE A 678 -23.80 -39.78 11.55
C PHE A 678 -24.38 -40.07 12.93
N ALA A 679 -23.75 -39.55 13.98
CA ALA A 679 -24.13 -39.82 15.36
C ALA A 679 -24.06 -38.56 16.22
N ASN A 680 -25.05 -38.37 17.10
CA ASN A 680 -24.93 -37.40 18.19
C ASN A 680 -24.22 -38.12 19.33
N ARG A 681 -23.00 -37.71 19.62
CA ARG A 681 -22.17 -38.31 20.66
C ARG A 681 -21.95 -37.38 21.87
N GLY A 682 -22.67 -36.25 21.92
CA GLY A 682 -22.76 -35.40 23.10
C GLY A 682 -23.64 -36.02 24.19
N THR A 683 -23.70 -35.38 25.36
CA THR A 683 -24.26 -35.98 26.59
C THR A 683 -25.62 -35.46 27.04
N GLU A 684 -26.04 -34.22 26.70
CA GLU A 684 -27.21 -33.61 27.38
C GLU A 684 -28.43 -33.18 26.51
N SER A 685 -28.39 -33.22 25.16
CA SER A 685 -29.59 -32.83 24.36
C SER A 685 -29.76 -33.51 22.99
N ALA A 686 -31.00 -33.47 22.49
CA ALA A 686 -31.33 -33.84 21.11
C ALA A 686 -30.91 -32.74 20.15
N LEU A 687 -30.05 -33.11 19.20
CA LEU A 687 -29.46 -32.21 18.22
C LEU A 687 -30.44 -31.93 17.09
N GLN A 688 -30.78 -30.65 16.86
CA GLN A 688 -31.48 -30.22 15.65
C GLN A 688 -30.45 -29.84 14.58
N THR A 689 -30.35 -30.62 13.51
CA THR A 689 -29.36 -30.41 12.44
C THR A 689 -29.97 -30.62 11.07
N GLN A 690 -29.56 -29.84 10.08
CA GLN A 690 -29.80 -30.15 8.66
C GLN A 690 -28.53 -30.75 8.06
N ILE A 691 -28.64 -31.78 7.22
CA ILE A 691 -27.49 -32.39 6.56
C ILE A 691 -27.65 -32.28 5.05
N GLN A 692 -26.62 -31.79 4.38
CA GLN A 692 -26.61 -31.52 2.95
C GLN A 692 -25.37 -32.11 2.31
N CYS A 693 -25.52 -32.68 1.11
CA CYS A 693 -24.41 -33.07 0.26
C CYS A 693 -24.09 -31.95 -0.72
N VAL A 694 -22.84 -31.49 -0.68
CA VAL A 694 -22.27 -30.48 -1.57
C VAL A 694 -21.23 -31.16 -2.44
N VAL A 695 -21.50 -31.19 -3.73
CA VAL A 695 -20.57 -31.73 -4.72
C VAL A 695 -19.90 -30.58 -5.44
N ARG A 696 -18.57 -30.52 -5.39
CA ARG A 696 -17.78 -29.45 -6.00
C ARG A 696 -17.24 -29.81 -7.39
N SER A 697 -17.63 -30.97 -7.91
CA SER A 697 -17.32 -31.37 -9.29
C SER A 697 -18.44 -30.88 -10.22
N PRO A 698 -18.14 -30.15 -11.31
CA PRO A 698 -19.15 -29.76 -12.29
C PRO A 698 -19.75 -30.97 -13.03
N PHE A 699 -19.07 -32.10 -12.98
CA PHE A 699 -19.47 -33.34 -13.61
C PHE A 699 -20.36 -34.22 -12.72
N VAL A 700 -20.74 -33.78 -11.53
CA VAL A 700 -21.59 -34.58 -10.65
C VAL A 700 -22.72 -33.73 -10.09
N LYS A 701 -23.96 -34.18 -10.30
CA LYS A 701 -25.17 -33.52 -9.79
C LYS A 701 -25.82 -34.40 -8.74
N VAL A 702 -26.25 -33.79 -7.63
CA VAL A 702 -27.12 -34.45 -6.66
C VAL A 702 -28.53 -34.47 -7.25
N THR A 703 -29.05 -35.64 -7.62
CA THR A 703 -30.34 -35.76 -8.34
C THR A 703 -31.50 -36.04 -7.42
N ALA A 704 -31.26 -36.64 -6.25
CA ALA A 704 -32.24 -36.78 -5.19
C ALA A 704 -31.60 -36.59 -3.82
N ASN A 705 -32.19 -35.72 -3.01
CA ASN A 705 -31.79 -35.49 -1.62
C ASN A 705 -32.88 -36.02 -0.69
N LYS A 706 -32.80 -37.29 -0.30
CA LYS A 706 -33.68 -37.86 0.75
C LYS A 706 -33.31 -37.43 2.17
N GLY A 707 -32.51 -36.37 2.33
CA GLY A 707 -31.97 -35.88 3.60
C GLY A 707 -32.09 -34.38 3.85
N GLY A 708 -32.75 -33.61 2.99
CA GLY A 708 -32.85 -32.15 3.13
C GLY A 708 -33.73 -31.63 4.29
N GLY A 709 -34.23 -32.51 5.16
CA GLY A 709 -35.06 -32.16 6.31
C GLY A 709 -34.24 -31.88 7.57
N ALA A 710 -34.81 -31.15 8.53
CA ALA A 710 -34.26 -31.03 9.87
C ALA A 710 -34.32 -32.39 10.58
N PHE A 711 -33.17 -32.87 11.07
CA PHE A 711 -33.04 -34.06 11.89
C PHE A 711 -33.07 -33.69 13.36
N SER A 712 -33.82 -34.45 14.15
CA SER A 712 -33.78 -34.44 15.61
C SER A 712 -33.07 -35.70 16.08
N LEU A 713 -31.80 -35.60 16.48
CA LEU A 713 -30.98 -36.76 16.86
C LEU A 713 -30.66 -36.76 18.36
N PRO A 714 -31.28 -37.64 19.17
CA PRO A 714 -31.00 -37.74 20.61
C PRO A 714 -29.54 -38.07 20.92
N ALA A 715 -29.07 -37.65 22.09
CA ALA A 715 -27.73 -37.99 22.59
C ALA A 715 -27.47 -39.50 22.54
N GLY A 716 -26.28 -39.89 22.09
CA GLY A 716 -25.83 -41.28 21.96
C GLY A 716 -26.43 -42.06 20.78
N LYS A 717 -27.33 -41.47 19.97
CA LYS A 717 -27.97 -42.16 18.85
C LYS A 717 -27.27 -41.89 17.52
N GLU A 718 -27.39 -42.87 16.62
CA GLU A 718 -26.88 -42.84 15.26
C GLU A 718 -28.03 -42.79 14.26
N ALA A 719 -27.76 -42.19 13.11
CA ALA A 719 -28.64 -42.15 11.95
C ALA A 719 -27.78 -42.18 10.68
N SER A 720 -28.39 -42.25 9.51
CA SER A 720 -27.68 -42.12 8.24
C SER A 720 -28.52 -41.34 7.24
N VAL A 721 -27.84 -40.74 6.27
CA VAL A 721 -28.48 -40.02 5.17
C VAL A 721 -27.95 -40.55 3.85
N ARG A 722 -28.84 -40.75 2.88
CA ARG A 722 -28.51 -41.21 1.53
C ARG A 722 -28.65 -40.06 0.53
N PHE A 723 -27.65 -39.89 -0.32
CA PHE A 723 -27.61 -38.95 -1.43
C PHE A 723 -27.42 -39.71 -2.74
N ASP A 724 -28.24 -39.41 -3.74
CA ASP A 724 -28.09 -39.98 -5.08
C ASP A 724 -27.35 -39.00 -5.99
N LEU A 725 -26.23 -39.44 -6.54
CA LEU A 725 -25.29 -38.63 -7.33
C LEU A 725 -25.26 -39.11 -8.77
N LEU A 726 -25.66 -38.27 -9.72
CA LEU A 726 -25.49 -38.52 -11.15
C LEU A 726 -24.15 -37.99 -11.62
N VAL A 727 -23.28 -38.89 -12.08
CA VAL A 727 -22.03 -38.51 -12.75
C VAL A 727 -22.36 -38.25 -14.22
N SER A 728 -22.02 -37.07 -14.72
CA SER A 728 -22.19 -36.67 -16.11
C SER A 728 -21.46 -37.65 -17.03
N GLU A 729 -22.04 -37.96 -18.18
CA GLU A 729 -21.36 -38.69 -19.26
C GLU A 729 -20.08 -37.96 -19.72
N GLU A 730 -20.01 -36.65 -19.49
CA GLU A 730 -18.89 -35.77 -19.85
C GLU A 730 -17.76 -35.75 -18.80
N ALA A 731 -17.85 -36.52 -17.71
CA ALA A 731 -16.85 -36.52 -16.65
C ALA A 731 -15.48 -37.07 -17.13
N PRO A 732 -14.37 -36.30 -17.05
CA PRO A 732 -13.03 -36.77 -17.41
C PRO A 732 -12.60 -38.02 -16.61
N ALA A 733 -11.82 -38.89 -17.24
CA ALA A 733 -11.37 -40.17 -16.68
C ALA A 733 -10.46 -40.06 -15.42
N ASP A 734 -9.96 -38.86 -15.10
CA ASP A 734 -9.16 -38.57 -13.90
C ASP A 734 -9.86 -37.63 -12.91
N THR A 735 -11.17 -37.43 -13.07
CA THR A 735 -11.96 -36.58 -12.17
C THR A 735 -11.99 -37.20 -10.78
N ARG A 736 -11.23 -36.62 -9.83
CA ARG A 736 -11.51 -36.83 -8.40
C ARG A 736 -12.92 -36.32 -8.13
N LEU A 737 -13.73 -37.10 -7.43
CA LEU A 737 -15.08 -36.71 -7.04
C LEU A 737 -15.10 -36.23 -5.58
N PRO A 738 -14.74 -34.96 -5.29
CA PRO A 738 -14.81 -34.42 -3.94
C PRO A 738 -16.28 -34.23 -3.55
N ILE A 739 -16.78 -35.16 -2.74
CA ILE A 739 -18.10 -35.08 -2.13
C ILE A 739 -17.90 -34.52 -0.73
N SER A 740 -18.60 -33.43 -0.42
CA SER A 740 -18.58 -32.83 0.91
C SER A 740 -19.95 -33.00 1.53
N VAL A 741 -20.03 -33.49 2.76
CA VAL A 741 -21.28 -33.50 3.53
C VAL A 741 -21.19 -32.45 4.62
N GLN A 742 -22.16 -31.55 4.61
CA GLN A 742 -22.25 -30.41 5.50
C GLN A 742 -23.44 -30.61 6.45
N ALA A 743 -23.22 -30.39 7.74
CA ALA A 743 -24.27 -30.28 8.73
C ALA A 743 -24.34 -28.85 9.26
N SER A 744 -25.54 -28.30 9.35
CA SER A 744 -25.82 -27.01 10.00
C SER A 744 -26.74 -27.21 11.20
N PHE A 745 -26.39 -26.60 12.33
CA PHE A 745 -27.21 -26.63 13.54
C PHE A 745 -28.24 -25.51 13.53
N ALA A 746 -29.45 -25.79 14.01
CA ALA A 746 -30.57 -24.84 13.98
C ALA A 746 -30.59 -23.84 15.15
N ASP A 747 -29.65 -23.90 16.11
CA ASP A 747 -29.66 -22.95 17.22
C ASP A 747 -29.30 -21.53 16.77
N GLN A 748 -30.01 -20.55 17.32
CA GLN A 748 -30.04 -19.17 16.85
C GLN A 748 -28.82 -18.34 17.29
N SER A 749 -27.60 -18.86 17.18
CA SER A 749 -26.38 -18.14 17.60
C SER A 749 -25.29 -17.98 16.54
N GLY A 750 -25.32 -18.70 15.42
CA GLY A 750 -24.28 -18.59 14.38
C GLY A 750 -24.46 -19.70 13.37
N ALA A 751 -24.23 -19.44 12.08
CA ALA A 751 -24.32 -20.50 11.07
C ALA A 751 -23.10 -21.43 11.21
N HIS A 752 -23.16 -22.35 12.18
CA HIS A 752 -22.09 -23.32 12.41
C HIS A 752 -22.26 -24.51 11.47
N ARG A 753 -21.33 -24.63 10.54
CA ARG A 753 -21.29 -25.67 9.51
C ARG A 753 -20.17 -26.66 9.80
N ILE A 754 -20.50 -27.94 10.00
CA ILE A 754 -19.51 -29.03 10.04
C ILE A 754 -19.45 -29.66 8.66
N GLU A 755 -18.31 -29.66 7.99
CA GLU A 755 -18.11 -30.23 6.65
C GLU A 755 -17.11 -31.41 6.70
N ARG A 756 -17.51 -32.58 6.20
CA ARG A 756 -16.60 -33.72 5.97
C ARG A 756 -16.47 -33.98 4.47
N LYS A 757 -15.24 -34.10 3.96
CA LYS A 757 -14.93 -34.33 2.54
C LYS A 757 -14.50 -35.78 2.29
N PHE A 758 -14.85 -36.33 1.12
CA PHE A 758 -14.53 -37.68 0.67
C PHE A 758 -14.03 -37.65 -0.80
N SER A 759 -13.07 -38.49 -1.21
CA SER A 759 -12.50 -38.53 -2.58
C SER A 759 -12.23 -39.96 -3.12
N LYS A 760 -12.39 -40.18 -4.44
CA LYS A 760 -12.04 -41.41 -5.19
C LYS A 760 -11.72 -41.09 -6.68
N THR A 761 -10.85 -41.87 -7.37
CA THR A 761 -10.32 -41.63 -8.75
C THR A 761 -10.69 -42.76 -9.76
N LEU A 762 -10.77 -42.50 -11.09
CA LEU A 762 -11.11 -43.44 -12.19
C LEU A 762 -9.90 -43.82 -13.13
N PRO A 763 -9.98 -44.87 -14.01
CA PRO A 763 -8.86 -45.39 -14.88
C PRO A 763 -8.70 -44.76 -16.31
N ARG A 764 -7.51 -44.87 -17.00
CA ARG A 764 -7.01 -44.02 -18.16
C ARG A 764 -6.62 -44.68 -19.53
N ALA A 765 -6.45 -43.84 -20.60
CA ALA A 765 -5.57 -43.93 -21.80
C ALA A 765 -4.81 -42.57 -22.05
N ALA A 766 -3.68 -42.48 -22.79
CA ALA A 766 -2.80 -41.28 -22.84
C ALA A 766 -2.36 -40.81 -24.27
N PHE A 767 -2.13 -39.49 -24.47
CA PHE A 767 -1.73 -38.82 -25.73
C PHE A 767 -0.78 -37.60 -25.51
N SER A 768 -0.03 -37.11 -26.53
CA SER A 768 0.87 -35.92 -26.42
C SER A 768 0.92 -35.01 -27.68
N MET A 769 1.35 -33.73 -27.56
CA MET A 769 1.25 -32.66 -28.61
C MET A 769 2.45 -31.67 -28.70
N LYS A 770 2.69 -31.04 -29.87
CA LYS A 770 3.71 -29.96 -30.12
C LYS A 770 3.29 -28.93 -31.21
N PHE A 771 3.84 -27.69 -31.16
CA PHE A 771 3.68 -26.59 -32.15
C PHE A 771 4.86 -26.49 -33.14
N ALA A 772 4.64 -25.98 -34.37
CA ALA A 772 5.70 -25.77 -35.38
C ALA A 772 6.21 -24.32 -35.48
N GLY A 773 7.54 -24.17 -35.62
CA GLY A 773 8.22 -22.91 -35.98
C GLY A 773 8.63 -22.03 -34.79
N GLY A 774 9.83 -22.24 -34.25
CA GLY A 774 10.40 -21.49 -33.12
C GLY A 774 10.56 -22.34 -31.85
N ALA A 775 11.55 -22.02 -31.01
CA ALA A 775 12.03 -22.86 -29.90
C ALA A 775 10.90 -23.57 -29.12
N LYS A 776 11.08 -24.88 -28.86
CA LYS A 776 10.14 -25.75 -28.11
C LYS A 776 9.41 -24.98 -27.01
N VAL A 777 8.15 -24.60 -27.25
CA VAL A 777 7.30 -24.08 -26.18
C VAL A 777 6.68 -25.29 -25.50
N ASN A 778 7.13 -25.54 -24.26
CA ASN A 778 6.52 -26.54 -23.41
C ASN A 778 5.08 -26.09 -23.10
N PRO A 779 4.05 -26.97 -23.17
CA PRO A 779 2.68 -26.63 -22.78
C PRO A 779 2.55 -26.12 -21.33
N ASN A 780 3.54 -26.40 -20.47
CA ASN A 780 3.62 -25.89 -19.09
C ASN A 780 4.48 -24.62 -18.95
N ASP A 781 4.98 -24.03 -20.04
CA ASP A 781 5.76 -22.80 -19.99
C ASP A 781 4.85 -21.57 -19.75
N SER A 782 5.21 -20.78 -18.74
CA SER A 782 4.56 -19.54 -18.31
C SER A 782 4.65 -18.38 -19.32
N LYS A 783 5.48 -18.48 -20.37
CA LYS A 783 5.62 -17.43 -21.40
C LYS A 783 4.33 -17.16 -22.16
N ARG A 784 3.97 -15.87 -22.32
CA ARG A 784 2.75 -15.40 -23.01
C ARG A 784 2.88 -15.55 -24.54
N LEU A 785 1.78 -15.87 -25.22
CA LEU A 785 1.69 -15.76 -26.67
C LEU A 785 1.45 -14.30 -27.05
N GLN A 786 2.29 -13.71 -27.91
CA GLN A 786 2.11 -12.36 -28.43
C GLN A 786 1.12 -12.41 -29.58
N MET A 787 0.02 -11.66 -29.52
CA MET A 787 -0.99 -11.65 -30.59
C MET A 787 -1.30 -10.21 -31.03
N PRO A 788 -1.20 -9.89 -32.34
CA PRO A 788 -1.70 -8.64 -32.88
C PRO A 788 -3.24 -8.64 -32.91
N PRO A 789 -3.90 -7.51 -32.59
CA PRO A 789 -5.35 -7.39 -32.66
C PRO A 789 -5.82 -7.46 -34.12
N TYR A 790 -6.96 -8.13 -34.35
CA TYR A 790 -7.67 -8.22 -35.64
C TYR A 790 -6.97 -9.02 -36.78
N GLN A 791 -5.90 -9.77 -36.52
CA GLN A 791 -5.25 -10.66 -37.51
C GLN A 791 -5.54 -12.15 -37.29
N GLU A 792 -5.35 -12.94 -38.35
CA GLU A 792 -5.44 -14.41 -38.33
C GLU A 792 -4.06 -15.03 -38.03
N VAL A 793 -4.01 -15.99 -37.09
CA VAL A 793 -2.77 -16.71 -36.71
C VAL A 793 -2.93 -18.20 -37.00
N GLU A 794 -2.01 -18.79 -37.77
CA GLU A 794 -1.98 -20.21 -38.09
C GLU A 794 -1.16 -21.03 -37.07
N LEU A 795 -1.66 -22.21 -36.70
CA LEU A 795 -1.03 -23.15 -35.77
C LEU A 795 -0.96 -24.55 -36.41
N LEU A 796 0.18 -25.23 -36.27
CA LEU A 796 0.38 -26.65 -36.65
C LEU A 796 0.50 -27.53 -35.40
N VAL A 797 -0.23 -28.65 -35.34
CA VAL A 797 -0.32 -29.52 -34.15
C VAL A 797 0.00 -30.98 -34.49
N ASP A 798 1.05 -31.56 -33.88
CA ASP A 798 1.34 -33.00 -33.95
C ASP A 798 0.53 -33.79 -32.90
N VAL A 799 -0.11 -34.91 -33.27
CA VAL A 799 -0.85 -35.81 -32.35
C VAL A 799 -0.29 -37.23 -32.42
N THR A 800 0.11 -37.85 -31.30
CA THR A 800 0.64 -39.25 -31.24
C THR A 800 -0.24 -40.18 -30.39
N ASN A 801 -0.61 -41.35 -30.92
CA ASN A 801 -1.37 -42.39 -30.21
C ASN A 801 -0.45 -43.37 -29.43
N ASP A 802 -0.82 -43.72 -28.20
CA ASP A 802 -0.09 -44.71 -27.38
C ASP A 802 -0.18 -46.12 -28.00
N ALA A 803 0.90 -46.91 -27.90
CA ALA A 803 0.97 -48.26 -28.47
C ALA A 803 -0.02 -49.28 -27.84
N SER A 804 -0.63 -48.93 -26.70
CA SER A 804 -1.61 -49.76 -25.97
C SER A 804 -3.06 -49.63 -26.46
N VAL A 805 -3.35 -48.76 -27.43
CA VAL A 805 -4.71 -48.54 -27.98
C VAL A 805 -4.71 -48.77 -29.49
N ALA A 806 -5.61 -49.65 -29.98
CA ALA A 806 -5.55 -50.21 -31.34
C ALA A 806 -5.67 -49.17 -32.49
N SER A 807 -6.51 -48.14 -32.37
CA SER A 807 -6.61 -47.03 -33.32
C SER A 807 -7.53 -45.92 -32.78
N ALA A 808 -7.31 -44.65 -33.17
CA ALA A 808 -8.21 -43.53 -32.84
C ALA A 808 -8.53 -42.67 -34.08
N GLU A 809 -9.75 -42.14 -34.22
CA GLU A 809 -10.09 -41.13 -35.24
C GLU A 809 -10.09 -39.73 -34.63
N GLY A 810 -9.41 -38.76 -35.24
CA GLY A 810 -9.23 -37.41 -34.66
C GLY A 810 -9.87 -36.30 -35.49
N THR A 811 -10.58 -35.36 -34.84
CA THR A 811 -10.98 -34.08 -35.44
C THR A 811 -10.46 -32.93 -34.58
N VAL A 812 -9.80 -31.94 -35.21
CA VAL A 812 -9.33 -30.75 -34.48
C VAL A 812 -10.41 -29.67 -34.51
N LEU A 813 -10.86 -29.23 -33.33
CA LEU A 813 -11.93 -28.25 -33.15
C LEU A 813 -11.50 -27.20 -32.14
N ALA A 814 -10.84 -26.13 -32.59
CA ALA A 814 -10.44 -25.03 -31.72
C ALA A 814 -11.67 -24.28 -31.19
N VAL A 815 -11.76 -24.02 -29.88
CA VAL A 815 -12.86 -23.26 -29.28
C VAL A 815 -12.28 -22.29 -28.25
N SER A 816 -12.24 -20.99 -28.57
CA SER A 816 -11.75 -19.97 -27.64
C SER A 816 -12.84 -19.58 -26.61
N LEU A 817 -12.51 -19.60 -25.32
CA LEU A 817 -13.30 -19.01 -24.24
C LEU A 817 -12.47 -17.91 -23.56
N ALA A 818 -12.85 -16.64 -23.72
CA ALA A 818 -12.24 -15.53 -22.98
C ALA A 818 -12.89 -15.37 -21.61
N LYS A 819 -12.12 -14.94 -20.60
CA LYS A 819 -12.60 -14.69 -19.23
C LYS A 819 -12.69 -13.17 -19.00
N ARG A 820 -13.90 -12.60 -18.87
CA ARG A 820 -14.04 -11.18 -18.53
C ARG A 820 -13.69 -10.94 -17.04
N GLY A 821 -13.20 -9.74 -16.73
CA GLY A 821 -12.78 -9.32 -15.38
C GLY A 821 -13.91 -9.23 -14.33
N ASP A 822 -15.14 -9.60 -14.68
CA ASP A 822 -16.28 -9.76 -13.78
C ASP A 822 -16.53 -11.23 -13.38
N GLY A 823 -15.73 -12.17 -13.90
CA GLY A 823 -15.83 -13.59 -13.61
C GLY A 823 -16.81 -14.37 -14.48
N LYS A 824 -17.41 -13.78 -15.52
CA LYS A 824 -18.28 -14.50 -16.48
C LYS A 824 -17.51 -14.97 -17.73
N HIS A 825 -17.89 -16.15 -18.24
CA HIS A 825 -17.42 -16.71 -19.51
C HIS A 825 -18.48 -16.43 -20.59
N GLU A 826 -18.09 -15.81 -21.71
CA GLU A 826 -18.92 -15.75 -22.93
C GLU A 826 -18.20 -16.48 -24.07
N LEU A 827 -18.95 -17.26 -24.84
CA LEU A 827 -18.51 -17.82 -26.12
C LEU A 827 -18.34 -16.65 -27.09
N ILE A 828 -17.11 -16.43 -27.55
CA ILE A 828 -16.84 -15.48 -28.62
C ILE A 828 -16.83 -16.29 -29.91
N ASP A 829 -17.70 -15.94 -30.86
CA ASP A 829 -17.94 -16.67 -32.11
C ASP A 829 -16.62 -16.99 -32.83
N LEU A 830 -16.41 -18.27 -33.17
CA LEU A 830 -15.20 -18.77 -33.80
C LEU A 830 -15.44 -19.03 -35.30
N VAL A 831 -14.55 -18.52 -36.14
CA VAL A 831 -14.51 -18.85 -37.57
C VAL A 831 -14.07 -20.30 -37.73
N LYS A 832 -14.91 -21.11 -38.37
CA LYS A 832 -14.71 -22.54 -38.67
C LYS A 832 -13.47 -22.76 -39.55
N GLY A 833 -12.47 -23.47 -39.01
CA GLY A 833 -11.48 -24.21 -39.79
C GLY A 833 -11.34 -25.61 -39.19
N HIS A 834 -11.79 -26.65 -39.89
CA HIS A 834 -11.71 -28.04 -39.46
C HIS A 834 -10.74 -28.77 -40.39
N ASP A 835 -9.64 -29.29 -39.85
CA ASP A 835 -8.90 -30.36 -40.52
C ASP A 835 -9.28 -31.69 -39.87
N ALA A 836 -9.83 -32.61 -40.67
CA ALA A 836 -10.04 -33.99 -40.26
C ALA A 836 -8.69 -34.73 -40.35
N LEU A 837 -8.14 -35.17 -39.21
CA LEU A 837 -6.88 -35.91 -39.18
C LEU A 837 -7.04 -37.36 -39.69
N GLY A 838 -8.28 -37.86 -39.73
CA GLY A 838 -8.60 -39.25 -40.04
C GLY A 838 -8.05 -40.23 -38.98
N ARG A 839 -7.99 -41.51 -39.34
CA ARG A 839 -7.48 -42.58 -38.46
C ARG A 839 -5.98 -42.41 -38.15
N ILE A 840 -5.60 -42.57 -36.88
CA ILE A 840 -4.21 -42.56 -36.37
C ILE A 840 -3.93 -43.93 -35.75
N GLU A 841 -3.02 -44.69 -36.35
CA GLU A 841 -2.62 -46.01 -35.84
C GLU A 841 -1.77 -45.88 -34.56
N ALA A 842 -1.71 -46.95 -33.77
CA ALA A 842 -0.86 -47.08 -32.60
C ALA A 842 0.60 -46.64 -32.89
N GLY A 843 1.13 -45.70 -32.10
CA GLY A 843 2.49 -45.17 -32.24
C GLY A 843 2.72 -44.18 -33.39
N ALA A 844 1.72 -43.91 -34.25
CA ALA A 844 1.85 -42.97 -35.37
C ALA A 844 1.55 -41.52 -34.95
N SER A 845 2.02 -40.55 -35.76
CA SER A 845 1.71 -39.13 -35.58
C SER A 845 1.16 -38.45 -36.83
N LYS A 846 0.28 -37.45 -36.67
CA LYS A 846 -0.28 -36.62 -37.76
C LYS A 846 -0.37 -35.14 -37.38
N GLN A 847 -0.30 -34.25 -38.39
CA GLN A 847 -0.37 -32.79 -38.25
C GLN A 847 -1.74 -32.21 -38.65
N ALA A 848 -2.25 -31.26 -37.86
CA ALA A 848 -3.46 -30.48 -38.17
C ALA A 848 -3.18 -28.97 -38.17
N LYS A 849 -3.88 -28.23 -39.04
CA LYS A 849 -3.82 -26.77 -39.14
C LYS A 849 -5.01 -26.11 -38.43
N VAL A 850 -4.75 -25.06 -37.66
CA VAL A 850 -5.78 -24.27 -36.96
C VAL A 850 -5.56 -22.78 -37.19
N VAL A 851 -6.61 -22.02 -37.51
CA VAL A 851 -6.56 -20.56 -37.70
C VAL A 851 -7.32 -19.85 -36.58
N LEU A 852 -6.70 -18.87 -35.92
CA LEU A 852 -7.30 -18.08 -34.82
C LEU A 852 -7.50 -16.62 -35.24
N LYS A 853 -8.65 -16.01 -34.93
CA LYS A 853 -8.93 -14.59 -35.17
C LYS A 853 -9.32 -13.86 -33.88
N VAL A 854 -8.70 -12.72 -33.60
CA VAL A 854 -8.97 -11.90 -32.39
C VAL A 854 -10.11 -10.90 -32.67
N LEU A 855 -11.17 -10.93 -31.84
CA LEU A 855 -12.35 -10.05 -31.97
C LEU A 855 -12.29 -8.82 -31.05
N GLU A 856 -13.10 -7.81 -31.38
CA GLU A 856 -13.25 -6.57 -30.60
C GLU A 856 -13.75 -6.86 -29.18
N GLY A 857 -13.03 -6.38 -28.15
CA GLY A 857 -13.42 -6.52 -26.73
C GLY A 857 -12.55 -7.43 -25.86
N TRP A 858 -11.50 -8.06 -26.40
CA TRP A 858 -10.51 -8.80 -25.60
C TRP A 858 -9.62 -7.87 -24.75
N ARG A 859 -9.23 -8.31 -23.55
CA ARG A 859 -8.38 -7.58 -22.57
C ARG A 859 -6.99 -8.23 -22.43
N LEU A 860 -6.03 -7.47 -21.90
CA LEU A 860 -4.60 -7.84 -21.73
C LEU A 860 -4.31 -9.06 -20.83
N GLU A 861 -5.31 -9.55 -20.11
CA GLU A 861 -5.23 -10.72 -19.22
C GLU A 861 -6.03 -11.92 -19.73
N ASP A 862 -6.69 -11.79 -20.88
CA ASP A 862 -7.54 -12.83 -21.42
C ASP A 862 -6.69 -14.04 -21.84
N SER A 863 -7.10 -15.22 -21.38
CA SER A 863 -6.56 -16.51 -21.82
C SER A 863 -7.59 -17.18 -22.70
N PHE A 864 -7.15 -17.87 -23.75
CA PHE A 864 -8.01 -18.83 -24.43
C PHE A 864 -7.63 -20.25 -24.04
N ASP A 865 -8.62 -21.13 -24.11
CA ASP A 865 -8.44 -22.57 -24.07
C ASP A 865 -8.50 -23.09 -25.52
N LEU A 866 -7.63 -24.01 -25.90
CA LEU A 866 -7.82 -24.83 -27.10
C LEU A 866 -8.34 -26.20 -26.67
N PHE A 867 -9.37 -26.66 -27.36
CA PHE A 867 -9.97 -27.98 -27.17
C PHE A 867 -9.70 -28.83 -28.42
N PHE A 868 -9.52 -30.13 -28.22
CA PHE A 868 -9.34 -31.09 -29.30
C PHE A 868 -10.22 -32.28 -28.97
N THR A 869 -10.89 -32.86 -29.98
CA THR A 869 -11.73 -34.04 -29.78
C THR A 869 -11.19 -35.18 -30.63
N VAL A 870 -10.64 -36.19 -29.97
CA VAL A 870 -10.31 -37.47 -30.62
C VAL A 870 -11.45 -38.43 -30.35
N SER A 871 -12.15 -38.86 -31.39
CA SER A 871 -13.27 -39.77 -31.35
C SER A 871 -12.80 -41.21 -31.60
N ASP A 872 -12.41 -41.92 -30.54
CA ASP A 872 -12.42 -43.39 -30.52
C ASP A 872 -13.63 -43.93 -29.72
N GLY A 873 -14.62 -43.05 -29.46
CA GLY A 873 -15.78 -43.37 -28.61
C GLY A 873 -15.57 -43.07 -27.13
N LYS A 874 -14.42 -42.50 -26.71
CA LYS A 874 -14.20 -41.98 -25.35
C LYS A 874 -13.48 -40.63 -25.40
N SER A 875 -14.23 -39.56 -25.61
CA SER A 875 -13.73 -38.20 -25.84
C SER A 875 -12.66 -37.74 -24.85
N MET A 876 -11.40 -37.71 -25.27
CA MET A 876 -10.35 -36.96 -24.58
C MET A 876 -10.42 -35.49 -25.01
N ILE A 877 -10.57 -34.59 -24.04
CA ILE A 877 -10.33 -33.16 -24.20
C ILE A 877 -8.90 -32.87 -23.73
N ALA A 878 -7.97 -32.68 -24.65
CA ALA A 878 -6.72 -32.03 -24.29
C ALA A 878 -6.98 -30.52 -24.15
N ARG A 879 -6.96 -30.00 -22.92
CA ARG A 879 -7.12 -28.57 -22.63
C ARG A 879 -5.75 -27.92 -22.53
N MET A 880 -5.49 -26.94 -23.39
CA MET A 880 -4.30 -26.09 -23.27
C MET A 880 -4.73 -24.66 -22.95
N LYS A 881 -4.33 -24.16 -21.77
CA LYS A 881 -4.56 -22.78 -21.35
C LYS A 881 -3.32 -21.95 -21.67
N LYS A 882 -3.46 -20.98 -22.58
CA LYS A 882 -2.37 -20.04 -22.86
C LYS A 882 -2.82 -18.60 -22.58
N ARG A 883 -1.96 -17.84 -21.89
CA ARG A 883 -2.17 -16.40 -21.70
C ARG A 883 -1.66 -15.68 -22.93
N CYS A 884 -2.51 -14.83 -23.50
CA CYS A 884 -2.10 -13.91 -24.54
C CYS A 884 -1.84 -12.55 -23.92
N SER A 885 -0.91 -11.81 -24.51
CA SER A 885 -0.87 -10.36 -24.35
C SER A 885 -1.36 -9.76 -25.65
N LEU A 886 -2.52 -9.08 -25.61
CA LEU A 886 -2.88 -8.18 -26.69
C LEU A 886 -1.87 -7.05 -26.70
N GLN A 887 -1.13 -6.96 -27.78
CA GLN A 887 -0.38 -5.75 -28.05
C GLN A 887 -1.41 -4.62 -28.29
N GLN A 888 -1.28 -3.51 -27.57
CA GLN A 888 -2.08 -2.30 -27.80
C GLN A 888 -1.21 -1.25 -28.50
N ALA A 889 -1.83 -0.47 -29.39
CA ALA A 889 -1.21 0.73 -29.92
C ALA A 889 -0.84 1.66 -28.75
N LYS A 890 0.41 2.11 -28.67
CA LYS A 890 0.90 2.96 -27.60
C LYS A 890 0.71 4.41 -28.03
N ILE A 891 -0.46 4.98 -27.70
CA ILE A 891 -0.82 6.32 -28.15
C ILE A 891 -0.33 7.38 -27.17
N ARG A 892 0.58 8.23 -27.64
CA ARG A 892 0.99 9.47 -26.97
C ARG A 892 0.24 10.63 -27.58
N VAL A 893 -0.43 11.43 -26.74
CA VAL A 893 -1.06 12.68 -27.18
C VAL A 893 -0.26 13.83 -26.62
N SER A 894 0.47 14.51 -27.49
CA SER A 894 1.26 15.68 -27.16
C SER A 894 0.43 16.93 -27.42
N TYR A 895 0.42 17.84 -26.45
CA TYR A 895 -0.09 19.18 -26.64
C TYR A 895 0.85 19.93 -27.61
N LEU A 896 0.36 20.31 -28.78
CA LEU A 896 1.09 21.19 -29.68
C LEU A 896 0.74 22.61 -29.24
N ARG A 897 1.65 23.21 -28.46
CA ARG A 897 1.51 24.58 -27.96
C ARG A 897 0.97 25.50 -29.06
N THR A 898 -0.04 26.31 -28.72
CA THR A 898 -0.15 27.64 -29.34
C THR A 898 1.25 28.25 -29.32
N GLN A 899 1.76 28.69 -30.47
CA GLN A 899 3.13 29.20 -30.60
C GLN A 899 3.46 30.18 -29.47
N THR A 900 4.26 29.72 -28.49
CA THR A 900 5.17 30.48 -27.63
C THR A 900 5.94 29.53 -26.71
N GLN A 901 7.15 29.13 -27.10
CA GLN A 901 8.07 28.44 -26.21
C GLN A 901 8.80 29.45 -25.32
N GLY A 902 8.49 29.47 -24.02
CA GLY A 902 9.26 30.23 -23.04
C GLY A 902 8.68 30.31 -21.62
N LYS A 903 7.35 30.26 -21.46
CA LYS A 903 6.64 30.19 -20.16
C LYS A 903 5.84 28.88 -20.05
N LYS A 904 5.56 28.44 -18.81
CA LYS A 904 4.82 27.18 -18.52
C LYS A 904 3.36 27.19 -18.99
N VAL A 905 2.76 28.36 -19.21
CA VAL A 905 1.35 28.54 -19.62
C VAL A 905 1.25 29.32 -20.95
N PRO A 906 0.52 28.84 -21.98
CA PRO A 906 0.35 29.52 -23.26
C PRO A 906 -0.44 30.84 -23.19
N MET A 907 -0.01 31.86 -23.93
CA MET A 907 -0.62 33.19 -23.92
C MET A 907 -1.73 33.35 -24.98
N VAL A 908 -2.84 34.00 -24.62
CA VAL A 908 -3.95 34.34 -25.52
C VAL A 908 -4.32 35.82 -25.40
N ALA A 909 -4.92 36.39 -26.45
CA ALA A 909 -5.30 37.80 -26.46
C ALA A 909 -6.82 37.95 -26.26
N ALA A 910 -7.22 38.89 -25.39
CA ALA A 910 -8.62 39.25 -25.22
C ALA A 910 -9.24 39.72 -26.54
N GLY A 911 -10.48 39.28 -26.82
CA GLY A 911 -11.22 39.66 -28.03
C GLY A 911 -10.73 38.99 -29.32
N LYS A 912 -9.83 37.99 -29.24
CA LYS A 912 -9.33 37.24 -30.39
C LYS A 912 -9.80 35.79 -30.40
N MET A 913 -9.79 35.23 -31.60
CA MET A 913 -9.85 33.79 -31.81
C MET A 913 -8.45 33.20 -31.54
N SER A 914 -8.42 32.07 -30.86
CA SER A 914 -7.23 31.28 -30.56
C SER A 914 -7.47 29.83 -30.95
N ARG A 915 -6.39 29.08 -31.19
CA ARG A 915 -6.42 27.70 -31.67
C ARG A 915 -5.57 26.84 -30.78
N VAL A 916 -6.11 25.76 -30.24
CA VAL A 916 -5.33 24.73 -29.55
C VAL A 916 -5.09 23.54 -30.48
N SER A 917 -3.83 23.12 -30.65
CA SER A 917 -3.45 21.96 -31.46
C SER A 917 -2.97 20.79 -30.59
N TYR A 918 -3.12 19.57 -31.10
CA TYR A 918 -2.65 18.35 -30.47
C TYR A 918 -2.04 17.42 -31.52
N LEU A 919 -0.96 16.74 -31.16
CA LEU A 919 -0.34 15.68 -31.96
C LEU A 919 -0.61 14.34 -31.29
N VAL A 920 -1.26 13.44 -32.02
CA VAL A 920 -1.37 12.04 -31.61
C VAL A 920 -0.28 11.27 -32.33
N HIS A 921 0.63 10.69 -31.57
CA HIS A 921 1.66 9.82 -32.08
C HIS A 921 1.45 8.39 -31.57
N ASN A 922 1.62 7.43 -32.45
CA ASN A 922 1.58 6.03 -32.09
C ASN A 922 3.00 5.48 -31.94
N GLU A 923 3.42 5.30 -30.69
CA GLU A 923 4.72 4.74 -30.29
C GLU A 923 4.71 3.21 -30.22
N GLY A 924 3.59 2.59 -30.57
CA GLY A 924 3.42 1.15 -30.54
C GLY A 924 3.73 0.51 -31.89
N GLU A 925 3.82 -0.81 -31.89
CA GLU A 925 4.06 -1.62 -33.09
C GLU A 925 2.76 -1.91 -33.88
N LEU A 926 1.62 -1.37 -33.44
CA LEU A 926 0.28 -1.64 -34.01
C LEU A 926 -0.54 -0.37 -34.22
N ALA A 927 -1.39 -0.35 -35.24
CA ALA A 927 -2.31 0.76 -35.52
C ALA A 927 -3.36 0.98 -34.41
N SER A 928 -3.77 2.24 -34.20
CA SER A 928 -4.78 2.60 -33.18
C SER A 928 -6.21 2.27 -33.61
N SER A 929 -7.15 2.18 -32.66
CA SER A 929 -8.59 2.33 -32.98
C SER A 929 -8.93 3.81 -33.24
N PRO A 930 -10.09 4.14 -33.86
CA PRO A 930 -10.53 5.52 -33.99
C PRO A 930 -10.65 6.20 -32.62
N LEU A 931 -10.15 7.42 -32.50
CA LEU A 931 -10.11 8.17 -31.24
C LEU A 931 -11.23 9.20 -31.20
N LYS A 932 -11.93 9.34 -30.07
CA LYS A 932 -12.87 10.44 -29.85
C LYS A 932 -12.27 11.45 -28.89
N LEU A 933 -12.29 12.72 -29.24
CA LEU A 933 -11.91 13.82 -28.36
C LEU A 933 -13.12 14.72 -28.09
N ALA A 934 -13.36 15.07 -26.83
CA ALA A 934 -14.31 16.09 -26.42
C ALA A 934 -13.63 17.22 -25.63
N LEU A 935 -14.10 18.45 -25.79
CA LEU A 935 -13.67 19.66 -25.08
C LEU A 935 -14.84 20.30 -24.33
N SER A 936 -14.54 20.89 -23.18
CA SER A 936 -15.49 21.66 -22.35
C SER A 936 -14.80 22.81 -21.64
N VAL A 937 -15.56 23.83 -21.24
CA VAL A 937 -15.04 25.01 -20.51
C VAL A 937 -15.50 24.93 -19.05
N PRO A 938 -14.58 24.85 -18.08
CA PRO A 938 -14.90 24.91 -16.65
C PRO A 938 -15.57 26.22 -16.26
N GLU A 939 -16.36 26.22 -15.18
CA GLU A 939 -17.17 27.36 -14.72
C GLU A 939 -16.34 28.64 -14.49
N SER A 940 -15.11 28.49 -13.99
CA SER A 940 -14.10 29.56 -13.82
C SER A 940 -13.85 30.36 -15.11
N SER A 941 -13.92 29.72 -16.27
CA SER A 941 -13.52 30.27 -17.57
C SER A 941 -14.69 30.47 -18.53
N GLN A 942 -15.90 29.99 -18.19
CA GLN A 942 -17.12 30.13 -18.99
C GLN A 942 -17.49 31.59 -19.34
N PRO A 943 -17.28 32.59 -18.47
CA PRO A 943 -17.54 33.99 -18.83
C PRO A 943 -16.61 34.53 -19.92
N TYR A 944 -15.45 33.89 -20.12
CA TYR A 944 -14.35 34.43 -20.91
C TYR A 944 -14.06 33.59 -22.17
N VAL A 945 -14.35 32.29 -22.17
CA VAL A 945 -13.99 31.37 -23.27
C VAL A 945 -15.24 30.78 -23.94
N LYS A 946 -15.25 30.80 -25.27
CA LYS A 946 -16.29 30.13 -26.08
C LYS A 946 -15.66 29.21 -27.12
N LEU A 947 -15.96 27.91 -27.05
CA LEU A 947 -15.50 26.91 -28.01
C LEU A 947 -16.32 26.98 -29.31
N LYS A 948 -15.68 26.82 -30.47
CA LYS A 948 -16.40 26.65 -31.74
C LYS A 948 -16.76 25.21 -32.06
N GLN A 949 -15.95 24.27 -31.58
CA GLN A 949 -16.16 22.84 -31.74
C GLN A 949 -15.89 22.17 -30.40
N THR A 950 -16.77 21.25 -30.02
CA THR A 950 -16.71 20.56 -28.73
C THR A 950 -16.28 19.11 -28.87
N GLU A 951 -16.35 18.51 -30.07
CA GLU A 951 -15.98 17.11 -30.28
C GLU A 951 -15.34 16.86 -31.65
N LEU A 952 -14.45 15.87 -31.74
CA LEU A 952 -13.83 15.40 -32.97
C LEU A 952 -13.58 13.88 -32.91
N THR A 953 -13.77 13.18 -34.04
CA THR A 953 -13.34 11.79 -34.21
C THR A 953 -12.12 11.73 -35.13
N ILE A 954 -11.12 10.94 -34.76
CA ILE A 954 -9.84 10.82 -35.46
C ILE A 954 -9.72 9.38 -35.97
N ASP A 955 -9.38 9.24 -37.25
CA ASP A 955 -9.09 7.94 -37.86
C ASP A 955 -7.92 7.22 -37.16
N PRO A 956 -7.85 5.89 -37.27
CA PRO A 956 -6.70 5.09 -36.84
C PRO A 956 -5.34 5.71 -37.19
N VAL A 957 -4.43 5.72 -36.21
CA VAL A 957 -3.04 6.18 -36.37
C VAL A 957 -2.14 4.94 -36.47
N GLU A 958 -1.49 4.78 -37.62
CA GLU A 958 -0.57 3.65 -37.90
C GLU A 958 0.66 3.65 -36.97
N PRO A 959 1.35 2.51 -36.78
CA PRO A 959 2.60 2.43 -36.00
C PRO A 959 3.62 3.46 -36.47
N GLY A 960 4.19 4.23 -35.54
CA GLY A 960 5.17 5.28 -35.84
C GLY A 960 4.59 6.50 -36.57
N ALA A 961 3.31 6.53 -36.90
CA ALA A 961 2.67 7.68 -37.54
C ALA A 961 2.22 8.71 -36.50
N SER A 962 2.06 9.95 -36.96
CA SER A 962 1.51 11.05 -36.18
C SER A 962 0.37 11.72 -36.93
N ARG A 963 -0.68 12.14 -36.21
CA ARG A 963 -1.75 12.98 -36.74
C ARG A 963 -1.98 14.20 -35.86
N GLU A 964 -2.01 15.38 -36.48
CA GLU A 964 -2.33 16.63 -35.82
C GLU A 964 -3.82 16.96 -35.96
N PHE A 965 -4.39 17.57 -34.93
CA PHE A 965 -5.73 18.15 -34.97
C PHE A 965 -5.80 19.41 -34.11
N SER A 966 -6.78 20.28 -34.39
CA SER A 966 -6.90 21.58 -33.71
C SER A 966 -8.34 21.97 -33.39
N PHE A 967 -8.52 22.79 -32.36
CA PHE A 967 -9.80 23.39 -31.97
C PHE A 967 -9.68 24.90 -31.85
N ASP A 968 -10.67 25.60 -32.40
CA ASP A 968 -10.76 27.05 -32.32
C ASP A 968 -11.66 27.48 -31.16
N PHE A 969 -11.24 28.50 -30.40
CA PHE A 969 -11.99 29.12 -29.32
C PHE A 969 -11.80 30.64 -29.32
N SER A 970 -12.77 31.40 -28.81
CA SER A 970 -12.66 32.86 -28.66
C SER A 970 -12.53 33.26 -27.20
N VAL A 971 -11.70 34.27 -26.93
CA VAL A 971 -11.59 34.93 -25.63
C VAL A 971 -12.40 36.24 -25.62
N ALA A 972 -13.20 36.50 -24.60
CA ALA A 972 -14.03 37.69 -24.49
C ALA A 972 -13.18 38.98 -24.47
N GLY A 973 -13.66 40.04 -25.12
CA GLY A 973 -12.90 41.29 -25.31
C GLY A 973 -12.65 42.09 -24.02
N ASN A 974 -13.46 41.87 -22.99
CA ASN A 974 -13.35 42.49 -21.68
C ASN A 974 -12.53 41.65 -20.68
N THR A 975 -11.88 40.58 -21.12
CA THR A 975 -11.09 39.72 -20.23
C THR A 975 -9.86 40.49 -19.73
N PRO A 976 -9.67 40.64 -18.40
CA PRO A 976 -8.51 41.35 -17.85
C PRO A 976 -7.18 40.74 -18.30
N ALA A 977 -6.14 41.57 -18.43
CA ALA A 977 -4.78 41.07 -18.63
C ALA A 977 -4.37 40.16 -17.47
N GLU A 978 -3.51 39.18 -17.74
CA GLU A 978 -3.00 38.17 -16.81
C GLU A 978 -4.04 37.16 -16.29
N THR A 979 -5.32 37.27 -16.69
CA THR A 979 -6.37 36.30 -16.37
C THR A 979 -5.98 34.90 -16.85
N GLU A 980 -6.13 33.90 -15.99
CA GLU A 980 -5.99 32.49 -16.34
C GLU A 980 -7.29 31.92 -16.87
N LEU A 981 -7.22 31.17 -17.96
CA LEU A 981 -8.34 30.57 -18.67
C LEU A 981 -8.11 29.07 -18.82
N GLU A 982 -9.15 28.27 -18.65
CA GLU A 982 -9.08 26.81 -18.65
C GLU A 982 -9.97 26.21 -19.73
N ILE A 983 -9.48 25.16 -20.39
CA ILE A 983 -10.25 24.29 -21.28
C ILE A 983 -9.98 22.83 -20.88
N LYS A 984 -11.04 22.08 -20.56
CA LYS A 984 -10.95 20.65 -20.24
C LYS A 984 -11.04 19.82 -21.51
N ARG A 985 -10.11 18.89 -21.70
CA ARG A 985 -10.12 17.87 -22.77
C ARG A 985 -10.38 16.47 -22.23
N VAL A 986 -11.06 15.67 -23.04
CA VAL A 986 -11.41 14.28 -22.75
C VAL A 986 -11.12 13.43 -23.99
N ILE A 987 -10.21 12.46 -23.89
CA ILE A 987 -9.90 11.51 -24.97
C ILE A 987 -10.50 10.16 -24.62
N THR A 988 -11.24 9.56 -25.56
CA THR A 988 -11.77 8.20 -25.44
C THR A 988 -11.26 7.31 -26.57
N ALA A 989 -10.69 6.16 -26.21
CA ALA A 989 -10.20 5.14 -27.14
C ALA A 989 -10.54 3.74 -26.60
N ALA A 990 -11.18 2.90 -27.43
CA ALA A 990 -11.58 1.54 -27.05
C ALA A 990 -12.25 1.43 -25.65
N GLY A 991 -13.09 2.40 -25.30
CA GLY A 991 -13.84 2.44 -24.03
C GLY A 991 -13.06 2.93 -22.81
N LYS A 992 -11.80 3.37 -22.94
CA LYS A 992 -11.04 4.06 -21.89
C LYS A 992 -11.06 5.57 -22.11
N THR A 993 -11.17 6.34 -21.02
CA THR A 993 -11.26 7.81 -21.06
C THR A 993 -10.13 8.46 -20.25
N ILE A 994 -9.49 9.49 -20.80
CA ILE A 994 -8.44 10.30 -20.15
C ILE A 994 -8.87 11.77 -20.18
N GLU A 995 -8.85 12.44 -19.03
CA GLU A 995 -9.22 13.85 -18.89
C GLU A 995 -8.00 14.71 -18.53
N ARG A 996 -7.91 15.93 -19.06
CA ARG A 996 -6.87 16.90 -18.68
C ARG A 996 -7.38 18.34 -18.80
N LEU A 997 -6.90 19.22 -17.93
CA LEU A 997 -7.13 20.67 -18.03
C LEU A 997 -5.95 21.33 -18.75
N GLU A 998 -6.27 22.19 -19.70
CA GLU A 998 -5.30 23.04 -20.40
C GLU A 998 -5.52 24.49 -19.95
N CYS A 999 -4.46 25.13 -19.44
CA CYS A 999 -4.51 26.50 -18.94
C CYS A 999 -3.90 27.47 -19.96
N PHE A 1000 -4.45 28.67 -20.07
CA PHE A 1000 -3.97 29.77 -20.88
C PHE A 1000 -3.92 31.03 -20.02
N GLN A 1001 -3.05 31.98 -20.36
CA GLN A 1001 -2.97 33.26 -19.67
C GLN A 1001 -3.21 34.41 -20.67
N VAL A 1002 -3.89 35.47 -20.26
CA VAL A 1002 -4.13 36.62 -21.14
C VAL A 1002 -2.94 37.59 -21.12
N GLY A 1003 -2.31 37.95 -22.27
CA GLY A 1003 -1.17 38.90 -22.27
C GLY A 1003 -0.40 39.14 -23.58
N VAL A 1004 0.80 39.75 -23.49
CA VAL A 1004 1.59 40.40 -24.58
C VAL A 1004 2.04 39.44 -25.69
N VAL A 1005 1.91 39.86 -26.96
CA VAL A 1005 2.18 39.06 -28.17
C VAL A 1005 3.64 39.20 -28.60
N CYS A 1006 4.38 38.10 -28.84
CA CYS A 1006 5.71 38.20 -29.44
C CYS A 1006 5.57 38.32 -30.97
N LEU A 1007 6.44 39.13 -31.59
CA LEU A 1007 6.45 39.31 -33.05
C LEU A 1007 6.72 37.98 -33.78
N SER A 1008 7.54 37.11 -33.19
CA SER A 1008 7.80 35.75 -33.67
C SER A 1008 6.63 34.78 -33.47
N ASP A 1009 5.46 35.22 -32.98
CA ASP A 1009 4.22 34.43 -32.95
C ASP A 1009 3.22 34.88 -34.03
N LEU A 1010 3.47 36.01 -34.69
CA LEU A 1010 2.62 36.48 -35.78
C LEU A 1010 2.86 35.68 -37.07
N GLU A 1011 1.78 35.47 -37.82
CA GLU A 1011 1.87 34.95 -39.19
C GLU A 1011 2.61 35.96 -40.07
N ILE A 1012 3.64 35.50 -40.76
CA ILE A 1012 4.36 36.30 -41.75
C ILE A 1012 3.55 36.25 -43.05
N LYS A 1013 3.01 37.40 -43.47
CA LYS A 1013 2.19 37.52 -44.68
C LYS A 1013 2.99 37.42 -45.97
N SER A 1014 4.21 37.94 -45.96
CA SER A 1014 5.16 37.82 -47.06
C SER A 1014 6.57 37.67 -46.50
N LEU A 1015 7.34 36.75 -47.07
CA LEU A 1015 8.70 36.42 -46.67
C LEU A 1015 9.60 36.38 -47.90
N ARG A 1016 10.67 37.19 -47.88
CA ARG A 1016 11.83 37.05 -48.76
C ARG A 1016 13.05 36.89 -47.86
N ASN A 1017 13.91 35.92 -48.16
CA ASN A 1017 15.09 35.65 -47.35
C ASN A 1017 16.20 35.11 -48.25
N GLY A 1018 17.46 35.48 -47.98
CA GLY A 1018 18.61 35.00 -48.77
C GLY A 1018 18.88 33.50 -48.65
N PHE A 1019 18.30 32.85 -47.63
CA PHE A 1019 18.40 31.41 -47.36
C PHE A 1019 17.07 30.68 -47.55
N ASN A 1020 17.12 29.37 -47.77
CA ASN A 1020 15.94 28.52 -48.01
C ASN A 1020 14.96 28.38 -46.83
N HIS A 1021 15.29 28.91 -45.65
CA HIS A 1021 14.42 28.95 -44.47
C HIS A 1021 14.82 30.09 -43.52
N ILE A 1022 13.93 30.39 -42.56
CA ILE A 1022 14.19 31.29 -41.42
C ILE A 1022 14.31 30.48 -40.14
N GLY A 1023 14.99 31.04 -39.13
CA GLY A 1023 15.01 30.51 -37.78
C GLY A 1023 13.95 31.17 -36.91
N ARG A 1024 12.81 30.51 -36.67
CA ARG A 1024 11.78 31.02 -35.75
C ARG A 1024 12.05 30.51 -34.34
N ASP A 1025 12.31 31.42 -33.40
CA ASP A 1025 12.71 31.17 -32.01
C ASP A 1025 14.01 30.34 -31.85
N LYS A 1026 14.82 30.31 -32.91
CA LYS A 1026 16.12 29.64 -33.01
C LYS A 1026 16.94 30.31 -34.11
N SER A 1027 18.25 30.15 -34.09
CA SER A 1027 19.12 30.61 -35.20
C SER A 1027 18.82 29.88 -36.52
N LEU A 1028 19.41 30.34 -37.63
CA LEU A 1028 19.38 29.65 -38.93
C LEU A 1028 19.95 28.22 -38.89
N PHE A 1029 20.71 27.85 -37.86
CA PHE A 1029 21.30 26.51 -37.71
C PHE A 1029 20.63 25.68 -36.61
N SER A 1030 19.42 26.08 -36.18
CA SER A 1030 18.65 25.39 -35.14
C SER A 1030 19.36 25.27 -33.77
N ILE A 1031 20.32 26.14 -33.49
CA ILE A 1031 20.87 26.39 -32.14
C ILE A 1031 20.15 27.59 -31.49
N PRO A 1032 20.29 27.82 -30.16
CA PRO A 1032 19.68 28.96 -29.49
C PRO A 1032 19.97 30.30 -30.19
N LEU A 1033 18.96 31.18 -30.25
CA LEU A 1033 19.09 32.53 -30.81
C LEU A 1033 20.01 33.36 -29.92
N SER A 1034 21.06 33.97 -30.48
CA SER A 1034 22.08 34.68 -29.71
C SER A 1034 22.76 35.77 -30.52
N ILE A 1035 23.01 36.89 -29.85
CA ILE A 1035 23.69 38.08 -30.37
C ILE A 1035 24.74 38.43 -29.32
N GLY A 1036 26.02 38.24 -29.65
CA GLY A 1036 27.09 38.25 -28.67
C GLY A 1036 26.87 37.20 -27.58
N ASP A 1037 27.07 37.58 -26.32
CA ASP A 1037 26.93 36.70 -25.15
C ASP A 1037 25.48 36.51 -24.67
N GLN A 1038 24.52 37.23 -25.25
CA GLN A 1038 23.12 37.20 -24.83
C GLN A 1038 22.31 36.22 -25.68
N GLN A 1039 21.42 35.47 -25.01
CA GLN A 1039 20.54 34.49 -25.65
C GLN A 1039 19.06 34.88 -25.49
N TRP A 1040 18.28 34.64 -26.53
CA TRP A 1040 16.84 34.88 -26.51
C TRP A 1040 16.05 33.61 -26.82
N ARG A 1041 14.97 33.42 -26.08
CA ARG A 1041 14.02 32.32 -26.32
C ARG A 1041 13.03 32.60 -27.45
N LYS A 1042 12.89 33.87 -27.84
CA LYS A 1042 11.90 34.35 -28.81
C LYS A 1042 12.58 35.26 -29.81
N GLY A 1043 12.29 35.11 -31.09
CA GLY A 1043 12.82 35.97 -32.16
C GLY A 1043 12.77 35.33 -33.54
N ILE A 1044 13.28 36.04 -34.55
CA ILE A 1044 13.34 35.56 -35.93
C ILE A 1044 14.76 35.79 -36.48
N ALA A 1045 15.46 34.70 -36.76
CA ALA A 1045 16.73 34.69 -37.46
C ALA A 1045 16.51 34.64 -38.98
N VAL A 1046 17.23 35.48 -39.72
CA VAL A 1046 17.15 35.64 -41.17
C VAL A 1046 18.55 35.76 -41.77
N HIS A 1047 18.65 35.59 -43.08
CA HIS A 1047 19.86 35.83 -43.86
C HIS A 1047 19.64 37.03 -44.76
N ALA A 1048 20.53 38.01 -44.75
CA ALA A 1048 20.40 39.18 -45.64
C ALA A 1048 20.56 38.79 -47.13
N GLN A 1049 19.89 39.40 -48.09
CA GLN A 1049 18.79 40.35 -47.92
C GLN A 1049 17.50 39.61 -47.53
N SER A 1050 16.77 40.15 -46.55
CA SER A 1050 15.48 39.61 -46.13
C SER A 1050 14.41 40.69 -45.95
N GLU A 1051 13.15 40.29 -46.15
CA GLU A 1051 11.95 41.08 -45.94
C GLU A 1051 10.89 40.19 -45.28
N LEU A 1052 10.34 40.63 -44.15
CA LEU A 1052 9.24 39.99 -43.43
C LEU A 1052 8.09 40.99 -43.33
N VAL A 1053 6.90 40.64 -43.83
CA VAL A 1053 5.70 41.50 -43.76
C VAL A 1053 4.68 40.90 -42.80
N PHE A 1054 4.14 41.73 -41.91
CA PHE A 1054 3.14 41.38 -40.91
C PHE A 1054 1.93 42.30 -41.04
N ALA A 1055 0.73 41.72 -41.01
CA ALA A 1055 -0.51 42.47 -40.85
C ALA A 1055 -0.72 42.77 -39.36
N LEU A 1056 -0.71 44.05 -39.00
CA LEU A 1056 -0.94 44.53 -37.63
C LEU A 1056 -2.40 44.98 -37.43
N ASP A 1057 -3.10 45.39 -38.49
CA ASP A 1057 -4.51 45.79 -38.47
C ASP A 1057 -4.85 46.83 -37.39
N GLU A 1058 -3.94 47.78 -37.12
CA GLU A 1058 -4.09 48.83 -36.08
C GLU A 1058 -4.20 48.31 -34.63
N LYS A 1059 -3.84 47.04 -34.39
CA LYS A 1059 -4.05 46.36 -33.09
C LYS A 1059 -2.99 46.66 -32.03
N TYR A 1060 -1.86 47.23 -32.42
CA TYR A 1060 -0.69 47.40 -31.55
C TYR A 1060 -0.29 48.86 -31.50
N ARG A 1061 0.14 49.33 -30.34
CA ARG A 1061 0.58 50.73 -30.13
C ARG A 1061 2.10 50.87 -30.08
N ALA A 1062 2.83 49.80 -29.80
CA ALA A 1062 4.29 49.83 -29.77
C ALA A 1062 4.89 48.44 -30.00
N MET A 1063 6.14 48.42 -30.46
CA MET A 1063 7.01 47.23 -30.47
C MET A 1063 8.33 47.51 -29.77
N SER A 1064 8.89 46.51 -29.10
CA SER A 1064 10.23 46.61 -28.50
C SER A 1064 10.97 45.28 -28.55
N GLY A 1065 12.25 45.29 -28.88
CA GLY A 1065 13.10 44.10 -28.97
C GLY A 1065 14.57 44.46 -29.19
N TYR A 1066 15.36 43.50 -29.68
CA TYR A 1066 16.79 43.63 -29.94
C TYR A 1066 17.11 43.16 -31.36
N ILE A 1067 18.08 43.80 -32.00
CA ILE A 1067 18.61 43.42 -33.31
C ILE A 1067 20.12 43.17 -33.21
N GLY A 1068 20.64 42.32 -34.09
CA GLY A 1068 22.08 42.13 -34.22
C GLY A 1068 22.46 40.98 -35.15
N VAL A 1069 23.77 40.83 -35.38
CA VAL A 1069 24.32 39.68 -36.11
C VAL A 1069 24.32 38.47 -35.18
N GLY A 1070 23.73 37.37 -35.63
CA GLY A 1070 23.64 36.14 -34.86
C GLY A 1070 25.01 35.46 -34.70
N GLU A 1071 25.26 34.85 -33.54
CA GLU A 1071 26.56 34.22 -33.19
C GLU A 1071 27.09 33.26 -34.27
N THR A 1072 26.18 32.60 -35.00
CA THR A 1072 26.50 31.68 -36.10
C THR A 1072 27.25 32.32 -37.28
N ALA A 1073 27.30 33.65 -37.37
CA ALA A 1073 28.06 34.39 -38.38
C ALA A 1073 29.48 34.78 -37.93
N GLY A 1074 29.81 34.66 -36.64
CA GLY A 1074 31.09 35.11 -36.08
C GLY A 1074 31.39 36.58 -36.40
N ASP A 1075 32.63 36.91 -36.75
CA ASP A 1075 33.08 38.25 -37.19
C ASP A 1075 32.77 38.56 -38.67
N GLY A 1076 32.22 37.58 -39.39
CA GLY A 1076 32.06 37.60 -40.85
C GLY A 1076 30.82 38.30 -41.37
N GLY A 1077 29.81 38.54 -40.53
CA GLY A 1077 28.54 39.18 -40.94
C GLY A 1077 28.57 40.71 -40.86
N SER A 1078 27.80 41.37 -41.74
CA SER A 1078 27.56 42.81 -41.69
C SER A 1078 26.17 43.14 -42.22
N VAL A 1079 25.30 43.77 -41.42
CA VAL A 1079 23.91 43.99 -41.80
C VAL A 1079 23.39 45.37 -41.45
N LYS A 1080 22.31 45.79 -42.12
CA LYS A 1080 21.48 46.94 -41.74
C LYS A 1080 20.03 46.52 -41.59
N PHE A 1081 19.43 46.87 -40.46
CA PHE A 1081 18.04 46.59 -40.17
C PHE A 1081 17.19 47.81 -40.51
N GLU A 1082 16.03 47.58 -41.12
CA GLU A 1082 15.01 48.62 -41.31
C GLU A 1082 13.65 48.11 -40.85
N VAL A 1083 12.86 49.00 -40.27
CA VAL A 1083 11.46 48.75 -39.94
C VAL A 1083 10.62 49.76 -40.67
N HIS A 1084 9.67 49.28 -41.47
CA HIS A 1084 8.74 50.08 -42.24
C HIS A 1084 7.33 49.86 -41.69
N ALA A 1085 6.57 50.94 -41.48
CA ALA A 1085 5.17 50.93 -41.11
C ALA A 1085 4.35 51.55 -42.24
N ASP A 1086 3.38 50.81 -42.78
CA ASP A 1086 2.52 51.22 -43.90
C ASP A 1086 3.32 51.79 -45.09
N GLY A 1087 4.43 51.12 -45.43
CA GLY A 1087 5.32 51.50 -46.53
C GLY A 1087 6.30 52.66 -46.23
N LYS A 1088 6.30 53.21 -45.02
CA LYS A 1088 7.24 54.26 -44.59
C LYS A 1088 8.27 53.71 -43.61
N ALA A 1089 9.56 53.94 -43.88
CA ALA A 1089 10.63 53.63 -42.93
C ALA A 1089 10.45 54.43 -41.63
N ILE A 1090 10.26 53.71 -40.51
CA ILE A 1090 10.17 54.27 -39.15
C ILE A 1090 11.43 54.02 -38.33
N TYR A 1091 12.32 53.14 -38.80
CA TYR A 1091 13.61 52.89 -38.20
C TYR A 1091 14.60 52.35 -39.24
N THR A 1092 15.86 52.77 -39.10
CA THR A 1092 17.02 52.26 -39.84
C THR A 1092 18.18 52.20 -38.85
N SER A 1093 18.79 51.02 -38.70
CA SER A 1093 19.94 50.85 -37.82
C SER A 1093 21.20 51.48 -38.42
N LYS A 1094 22.23 51.66 -37.59
CA LYS A 1094 23.61 51.76 -38.08
C LYS A 1094 24.02 50.44 -38.79
N LEU A 1095 25.18 50.45 -39.44
CA LEU A 1095 25.83 49.20 -39.83
C LEU A 1095 26.14 48.40 -38.55
N ILE A 1096 25.71 47.14 -38.50
CA ILE A 1096 25.99 46.23 -37.39
C ILE A 1096 26.89 45.12 -37.94
N GLU A 1097 28.11 45.02 -37.39
CA GLU A 1097 29.06 43.98 -37.75
C GLU A 1097 29.01 42.77 -36.80
N GLY A 1098 29.57 41.65 -37.25
CA GLY A 1098 29.76 40.46 -36.44
C GLY A 1098 30.51 40.76 -35.12
N ASN A 1099 30.09 40.09 -34.05
CA ASN A 1099 30.53 40.29 -32.67
C ASN A 1099 30.12 41.62 -32.01
N GLU A 1100 29.35 42.49 -32.67
CA GLU A 1100 28.67 43.59 -31.96
C GLU A 1100 27.56 43.04 -31.05
N GLY A 1101 27.46 43.61 -29.85
CA GLY A 1101 26.39 43.27 -28.91
C GLY A 1101 24.99 43.71 -29.41
N PRO A 1102 23.92 43.25 -28.74
CA PRO A 1102 22.55 43.52 -29.17
C PRO A 1102 22.20 45.01 -29.11
N GLU A 1103 21.58 45.53 -30.16
CA GLU A 1103 21.02 46.88 -30.20
C GLU A 1103 19.53 46.84 -29.85
N ARG A 1104 19.12 47.58 -28.82
CA ARG A 1104 17.70 47.65 -28.42
C ARG A 1104 16.93 48.60 -29.34
N VAL A 1105 15.76 48.15 -29.78
CA VAL A 1105 14.83 48.90 -30.64
C VAL A 1105 13.48 49.03 -29.94
N GLU A 1106 12.94 50.23 -29.90
CA GLU A 1106 11.59 50.52 -29.38
C GLU A 1106 10.90 51.54 -30.29
N LEU A 1107 9.74 51.17 -30.85
CA LEU A 1107 9.06 51.92 -31.90
C LEU A 1107 7.56 52.03 -31.61
N SER A 1108 6.97 53.18 -31.94
CA SER A 1108 5.52 53.35 -31.92
C SER A 1108 4.88 52.65 -33.12
N LEU A 1109 3.78 51.95 -32.89
CA LEU A 1109 2.95 51.30 -33.90
C LEU A 1109 1.53 51.86 -33.94
N GLN A 1110 1.28 53.00 -33.29
CA GLN A 1110 -0.06 53.58 -33.19
C GLN A 1110 -0.67 53.82 -34.57
N GLY A 1111 -1.76 53.12 -34.86
CA GLY A 1111 -2.51 53.24 -36.13
C GLY A 1111 -1.87 52.51 -37.32
N VAL A 1112 -0.85 51.67 -37.10
CA VAL A 1112 -0.14 50.95 -38.18
C VAL A 1112 -0.91 49.72 -38.63
N LYS A 1113 -1.10 49.54 -39.93
CA LYS A 1113 -1.79 48.37 -40.53
C LYS A 1113 -0.84 47.28 -40.96
N GLU A 1114 0.30 47.65 -41.52
CA GLU A 1114 1.33 46.75 -42.02
C GLU A 1114 2.69 47.10 -41.41
N LEU A 1115 3.38 46.08 -40.90
CA LEU A 1115 4.75 46.18 -40.42
C LEU A 1115 5.66 45.34 -41.31
N LYS A 1116 6.71 45.95 -41.82
CA LYS A 1116 7.73 45.27 -42.64
C LYS A 1116 9.09 45.38 -41.96
N LEU A 1117 9.73 44.24 -41.74
CA LEU A 1117 11.09 44.13 -41.22
C LEU A 1117 12.04 43.78 -42.37
N ILE A 1118 13.09 44.55 -42.57
CA ILE A 1118 14.03 44.38 -43.67
C ILE A 1118 15.43 44.23 -43.09
N VAL A 1119 16.19 43.27 -43.61
CA VAL A 1119 17.64 43.18 -43.37
C VAL A 1119 18.36 43.31 -44.70
N ASN A 1120 19.20 44.32 -44.81
CA ASN A 1120 20.03 44.59 -45.97
C ASN A 1120 21.48 44.16 -45.71
N ASP A 1121 22.16 43.74 -46.78
CA ASP A 1121 23.61 43.46 -46.78
C ASP A 1121 24.39 44.74 -46.41
N GLY A 1122 25.30 44.60 -45.46
CA GLY A 1122 26.18 45.66 -44.95
C GLY A 1122 27.40 45.93 -45.83
N GLY A 1123 27.69 45.05 -46.79
CA GLY A 1123 28.67 45.23 -47.86
C GLY A 1123 30.08 44.71 -47.54
N LYS A 1124 30.32 44.07 -46.39
CA LYS A 1124 31.66 43.62 -45.96
C LYS A 1124 32.17 42.45 -46.81
N ASN A 1125 31.35 41.43 -47.03
CA ASN A 1125 31.72 40.19 -47.74
C ASN A 1125 30.68 39.76 -48.80
N GLY A 1126 29.82 40.69 -49.21
CA GLY A 1126 28.49 40.35 -49.73
C GLY A 1126 27.64 39.67 -48.64
N SER A 1127 26.52 39.05 -49.01
CA SER A 1127 25.65 38.40 -48.03
C SER A 1127 26.20 37.12 -47.39
N ASN A 1128 27.40 36.66 -47.78
CA ASN A 1128 28.00 35.45 -47.23
C ASN A 1128 28.34 35.67 -45.74
N SER A 1129 27.56 35.04 -44.85
CA SER A 1129 27.59 35.17 -43.38
C SER A 1129 26.75 36.30 -42.77
N ASP A 1130 25.81 36.90 -43.51
CA ASP A 1130 24.87 37.89 -42.97
C ASP A 1130 23.68 37.25 -42.23
N HIS A 1131 23.97 36.52 -41.15
CA HIS A 1131 22.95 35.94 -40.28
C HIS A 1131 22.50 36.99 -39.26
N ALA A 1132 21.25 37.45 -39.38
CA ALA A 1132 20.70 38.54 -38.59
C ALA A 1132 19.53 38.08 -37.73
N ASP A 1133 19.49 38.53 -36.48
CA ASP A 1133 18.48 38.13 -35.50
C ASP A 1133 17.60 39.33 -35.08
N TRP A 1134 16.29 39.19 -35.30
CA TRP A 1134 15.26 40.02 -34.65
C TRP A 1134 14.86 39.37 -33.32
N ALA A 1135 15.58 39.67 -32.24
CA ALA A 1135 15.51 38.98 -30.97
C ALA A 1135 14.56 39.64 -29.96
N GLY A 1136 13.68 38.85 -29.34
CA GLY A 1136 12.86 39.27 -28.21
C GLY A 1136 11.80 40.34 -28.50
N PHE A 1137 11.41 40.53 -29.76
CA PHE A 1137 10.40 41.55 -30.11
C PHE A 1137 9.02 41.22 -29.55
N ILE A 1138 8.47 42.13 -28.75
CA ILE A 1138 7.11 42.10 -28.21
C ILE A 1138 6.27 43.24 -28.77
N LEU A 1139 4.96 42.99 -28.93
CA LEU A 1139 3.96 43.95 -29.42
C LEU A 1139 2.97 44.27 -28.30
N LYS A 1140 2.76 45.56 -28.04
CA LYS A 1140 1.93 46.10 -26.94
C LYS A 1140 0.64 46.73 -27.40
#